data_AF-A0A1R2BV40-F1
#
_entry.id   AF-A0A1R2BV40-F1
#
_cell.length_a   1.000
_cell.length_b   1.000
_cell.length_c   1.000
_cell.angle_alpha   90.00
_cell.angle_beta   90.00
_cell.angle_gamma   90.00
#
_symmetry.space_group_name_H-M   'P 1'
#
loop_
_entity.id
_entity.type
_entity.pdbx_description
1 polymer ?
#
loop_
_entity_poly.entity_id
_entity_poly.type
_entity_poly.pdbx_seq_one_letter_code
_entity_poly.pdbx_strand_id
1 'polypeptide(L)'
;MEGPNLELNPSAISGDPTQRIVSPERYLPLIKKKYSLSQKRLKKQAITPSSRPEKKSPTIKIPVFESPKVVPMAKYHSPSPNPQDRLDFFESFKNLSKYTQRNKYQKLQNSPKLAYLEDLEKNNLNPKPFGMINNGLENVIDLHFLSIGDSYAHAFSEGLKHFKSLERLNLKSNRLSEKGFYMILSNLENHPVRYLSLNDNILGERSFDCILSILKSSKPYLKHLNLENTRIPAGGVVALAGVLCSNQSLTFLSLAKNNLNAGPCKALKEMLQNNNTLKKLDLHWNCIRSEGAVLIFEGLTENKSLKALDLSWNSIGCSKDLSFMNRISENLSKQTYLEHLDLSHSYISLSECEILQKGLENNHTLLGFHIAGNPCFVDSKGFLVIDPDRKPEEGHFFKRIIGPQQHMKTSKTNCWICEGWKEVTFIWKMKFANGDPAFLHLECDNYQPELMICENDTFKLTRAVPQGQIKFFFSHFSEATVSQDYNTETLKFPYELEANYWEGFVVPLKMVIFNTLNSEKDPQYFSQISEAKPRIKSMVYIPPEEDLERIPWSIPISLFKDYRFIDQTLLTDCFEFDWNISRLSNLIKIPLQQSQIKEFLHEHYESIYYTYKTLSSLGGSEIFSIGSNVLTDFLNECKLIDDLFGPSDIGVNWNACITPKEKGQIYNPGNGLVRYEFLEILVRIAYDRYVRNKICGNILDATRKMFLDYLIPIMKNYDTSIWRNGEYLCEDVDLVFKAYKIILDQVYKKYSGKKTLPGQKVFMCMEEFRDFCRDAKLENERCTAREIDLAFSLAMMCQADELYKKRHIEMSYVEFLEAFARVCAASGNVRRYPKNEKDQIKEFYVNASVSKVHQIIEDAMPNLLMLCPQSLREMFVFPTAETYKKMMYRKSTKS
;
A
#
# COMPACT_ATOMS: atom_id res chain seq x y z
N MET A 1 -28.53 47.31 19.71
CA MET A 1 -28.21 48.71 19.38
C MET A 1 -27.22 48.67 18.23
N GLU A 2 -27.58 49.33 17.15
CA GLU A 2 -26.71 50.05 16.19
C GLU A 2 -25.22 49.66 16.11
N GLY A 3 -24.81 49.25 14.91
CA GLY A 3 -23.55 49.75 14.35
C GLY A 3 -23.83 50.95 13.44
N PRO A 4 -22.81 51.66 12.95
CA PRO A 4 -22.89 52.47 11.74
C PRO A 4 -22.00 51.87 10.63
N ASN A 5 -22.43 51.63 9.38
CA ASN A 5 -23.23 52.40 8.39
C ASN A 5 -22.37 53.22 7.40
N LEU A 6 -23.00 53.47 6.23
CA LEU A 6 -22.65 54.38 5.14
C LEU A 6 -21.70 53.81 4.06
N GLU A 7 -22.01 53.88 2.75
CA GLU A 7 -23.32 54.12 2.10
C GLU A 7 -23.30 53.69 0.62
N LEU A 8 -24.48 53.45 0.03
CA LEU A 8 -24.71 53.38 -1.43
C LEU A 8 -24.73 54.82 -2.00
N ASN A 9 -24.82 55.12 -3.31
CA ASN A 9 -26.02 54.96 -4.17
C ASN A 9 -25.73 55.56 -5.60
N PRO A 10 -26.69 55.81 -6.54
CA PRO A 10 -26.87 54.94 -7.72
C PRO A 10 -26.94 55.66 -9.10
N SER A 11 -27.17 54.89 -10.18
CA SER A 11 -27.80 55.39 -11.42
C SER A 11 -28.60 54.33 -12.21
N ALA A 12 -29.76 53.97 -11.66
CA ALA A 12 -31.08 54.00 -12.32
C ALA A 12 -31.30 53.67 -13.83
N ILE A 13 -32.17 52.64 -14.06
CA ILE A 13 -33.43 52.66 -14.87
C ILE A 13 -33.53 51.95 -16.26
N SER A 14 -34.43 50.96 -16.28
CA SER A 14 -35.34 50.47 -17.36
C SER A 14 -34.87 49.55 -18.51
N GLY A 15 -35.72 48.57 -18.85
CA GLY A 15 -35.74 47.85 -20.13
C GLY A 15 -36.05 46.35 -20.05
N ASP A 16 -37.33 45.96 -20.04
CA ASP A 16 -37.79 44.56 -20.20
C ASP A 16 -37.94 44.19 -21.71
N PRO A 17 -38.43 43.02 -22.17
CA PRO A 17 -37.58 42.09 -22.91
C PRO A 17 -38.06 41.88 -24.37
N THR A 18 -37.52 40.83 -25.00
CA THR A 18 -37.93 40.13 -26.24
C THR A 18 -37.05 40.32 -27.49
N GLN A 19 -36.97 39.22 -28.25
CA GLN A 19 -36.38 39.06 -29.59
C GLN A 19 -34.87 39.34 -29.77
N ARG A 20 -34.09 38.25 -29.79
CA ARG A 20 -33.55 37.72 -31.06
C ARG A 20 -32.97 36.30 -30.93
N ILE A 21 -33.48 35.41 -31.77
CA ILE A 21 -32.91 34.09 -32.01
C ILE A 21 -31.59 34.28 -32.77
N VAL A 22 -30.50 33.65 -32.32
CA VAL A 22 -29.25 33.55 -33.08
C VAL A 22 -28.83 32.08 -33.15
N SER A 23 -28.65 31.58 -34.37
CA SER A 23 -28.34 30.18 -34.68
C SER A 23 -26.86 29.84 -34.45
N PRO A 24 -26.53 28.62 -33.98
CA PRO A 24 -25.15 28.20 -33.73
C PRO A 24 -24.47 27.64 -34.99
N GLU A 25 -24.23 28.49 -35.99
CA GLU A 25 -23.34 28.19 -37.13
C GLU A 25 -22.10 29.08 -37.11
N ARG A 26 -21.07 28.65 -36.37
CA ARG A 26 -19.64 29.05 -36.47
C ARG A 26 -18.84 28.30 -35.40
N TYR A 27 -18.27 27.13 -35.72
CA TYR A 27 -17.03 26.55 -35.14
C TYR A 27 -16.62 25.22 -35.81
N LEU A 28 -16.46 25.26 -37.14
CA LEU A 28 -15.58 24.36 -37.90
C LEU A 28 -14.84 25.28 -38.90
N PRO A 29 -13.50 25.22 -39.05
CA PRO A 29 -12.82 23.98 -39.47
C PRO A 29 -11.33 23.82 -39.03
N LEU A 30 -10.98 22.77 -38.25
CA LEU A 30 -9.56 22.45 -38.00
C LEU A 30 -9.19 20.94 -37.93
N ILE A 31 -10.00 20.03 -38.49
CA ILE A 31 -9.66 18.58 -38.57
C ILE A 31 -9.91 18.01 -39.99
N LYS A 32 -9.12 18.46 -40.98
CA LYS A 32 -9.05 17.84 -42.32
C LYS A 32 -7.63 17.82 -42.91
N LYS A 33 -6.61 17.41 -42.14
CA LYS A 33 -5.26 17.17 -42.69
C LYS A 33 -4.34 16.21 -41.89
N LYS A 34 -4.82 15.02 -41.51
CA LYS A 34 -3.95 13.98 -40.89
C LYS A 34 -4.36 12.50 -41.09
N TYR A 35 -5.22 12.19 -42.07
CA TYR A 35 -5.82 10.85 -42.26
C TYR A 35 -5.53 10.16 -43.62
N SER A 36 -4.47 10.54 -44.34
CA SER A 36 -4.19 10.02 -45.70
C SER A 36 -2.79 9.39 -45.91
N LEU A 37 -2.06 9.02 -44.85
CA LEU A 37 -0.66 8.56 -44.96
C LEU A 37 -0.32 7.22 -44.28
N SER A 38 -1.27 6.50 -43.69
CA SER A 38 -1.02 5.23 -42.96
C SER A 38 -1.39 3.94 -43.71
N GLN A 39 -1.79 4.00 -44.98
CA GLN A 39 -2.24 2.82 -45.76
C GLN A 39 -1.20 2.22 -46.73
N LYS A 40 0.11 2.46 -46.55
CA LYS A 40 1.17 1.87 -47.38
C LYS A 40 2.34 1.27 -46.58
N ARG A 41 2.06 0.24 -45.77
CA ARG A 41 2.99 -0.85 -45.43
C ARG A 41 2.28 -1.94 -44.62
N LEU A 42 2.11 -3.12 -45.23
CA LEU A 42 2.07 -4.46 -44.61
C LEU A 42 1.62 -5.48 -45.68
N LYS A 43 2.60 -6.16 -46.30
CA LYS A 43 2.44 -7.33 -47.17
C LYS A 43 3.48 -8.37 -46.76
N LYS A 44 3.11 -9.66 -46.81
CA LYS A 44 3.88 -10.86 -46.36
C LYS A 44 3.93 -10.94 -44.82
N GLN A 45 3.58 -12.04 -44.16
CA GLN A 45 3.97 -13.43 -44.42
C GLN A 45 2.81 -14.43 -44.28
N ALA A 46 3.00 -15.65 -44.79
CA ALA A 46 2.06 -16.76 -44.69
C ALA A 46 2.72 -17.94 -43.96
N ILE A 47 1.98 -18.61 -43.07
CA ILE A 47 2.36 -19.87 -42.43
C ILE A 47 1.11 -20.76 -42.38
N THR A 48 1.25 -22.00 -42.85
CA THR A 48 0.22 -23.05 -42.85
C THR A 48 0.39 -24.01 -41.67
N PRO A 49 -0.71 -24.56 -41.11
CA PRO A 49 -0.65 -25.82 -40.36
C PRO A 49 -1.51 -26.94 -40.97
N SER A 50 -1.09 -28.17 -40.72
CA SER A 50 -1.60 -29.43 -41.29
C SER A 50 -2.78 -30.05 -40.52
N SER A 51 -3.50 -30.95 -41.18
CA SER A 51 -4.65 -31.69 -40.67
C SER A 51 -4.29 -33.07 -40.07
N ARG A 52 -5.05 -33.55 -39.05
CA ARG A 52 -5.74 -34.87 -38.97
C ARG A 52 -6.38 -35.15 -37.56
N PRO A 53 -7.25 -36.19 -37.37
CA PRO A 53 -8.56 -35.96 -36.75
C PRO A 53 -8.87 -36.69 -35.42
N GLU A 54 -10.04 -36.35 -34.85
CA GLU A 54 -10.67 -36.96 -33.66
C GLU A 54 -11.15 -38.42 -33.85
N LYS A 55 -11.35 -39.14 -32.72
CA LYS A 55 -12.23 -40.32 -32.59
C LYS A 55 -13.06 -40.28 -31.30
N LYS A 56 -14.21 -40.98 -31.31
CA LYS A 56 -15.30 -41.04 -30.30
C LYS A 56 -15.75 -42.52 -30.21
N SER A 57 -16.47 -43.03 -29.21
CA SER A 57 -17.35 -42.47 -28.16
C SER A 57 -17.18 -43.35 -26.86
N PRO A 58 -18.13 -43.59 -25.91
CA PRO A 58 -19.55 -43.19 -25.74
C PRO A 58 -19.87 -42.52 -24.37
N THR A 59 -21.17 -42.43 -24.03
CA THR A 59 -21.72 -41.46 -23.07
C THR A 59 -22.69 -42.11 -22.07
N ILE A 60 -22.69 -41.63 -20.81
CA ILE A 60 -23.80 -41.78 -19.85
C ILE A 60 -24.14 -40.37 -19.32
N LYS A 61 -25.42 -40.05 -19.10
CA LYS A 61 -25.95 -38.69 -18.86
C LYS A 61 -26.49 -38.50 -17.43
N ILE A 62 -26.53 -37.25 -16.94
CA ILE A 62 -27.55 -36.58 -16.06
C ILE A 62 -26.96 -35.21 -15.56
N PRO A 63 -27.78 -34.19 -15.26
CA PRO A 63 -27.84 -32.96 -16.08
C PRO A 63 -26.62 -32.00 -15.95
N VAL A 64 -26.14 -31.48 -17.08
CA VAL A 64 -25.03 -30.50 -17.11
C VAL A 64 -25.58 -29.07 -17.14
N PHE A 65 -25.09 -28.20 -16.25
CA PHE A 65 -25.13 -26.76 -16.47
C PHE A 65 -24.25 -26.42 -17.68
N GLU A 66 -24.83 -26.35 -18.88
CA GLU A 66 -24.20 -25.60 -19.96
C GLU A 66 -24.18 -24.13 -19.52
N SER A 67 -23.02 -23.65 -19.05
CA SER A 67 -22.66 -22.25 -19.25
C SER A 67 -22.96 -21.95 -20.71
N PRO A 68 -23.88 -21.02 -21.04
CA PRO A 68 -24.38 -20.87 -22.39
C PRO A 68 -23.18 -20.61 -23.27
N LYS A 69 -22.93 -21.52 -24.22
CA LYS A 69 -21.76 -21.44 -25.10
C LYS A 69 -21.68 -20.03 -25.65
N VAL A 70 -20.75 -19.23 -25.12
CA VAL A 70 -20.32 -17.99 -25.75
C VAL A 70 -19.59 -18.47 -26.98
N VAL A 71 -20.35 -18.77 -28.02
CA VAL A 71 -19.79 -19.15 -29.32
C VAL A 71 -18.92 -17.95 -29.69
N PRO A 72 -17.59 -18.12 -29.76
CA PRO A 72 -16.70 -16.99 -29.93
C PRO A 72 -17.12 -16.23 -31.17
N MET A 73 -17.18 -14.90 -31.14
CA MET A 73 -17.54 -14.14 -32.36
C MET A 73 -16.62 -14.51 -33.54
N ALA A 74 -15.39 -14.94 -33.26
CA ALA A 74 -14.44 -15.50 -34.21
C ALA A 74 -14.92 -16.75 -34.99
N LYS A 75 -15.95 -17.49 -34.52
CA LYS A 75 -16.57 -18.62 -35.25
C LYS A 75 -17.77 -18.22 -36.12
N TYR A 76 -18.15 -16.94 -36.15
CA TYR A 76 -19.29 -16.44 -36.94
C TYR A 76 -18.91 -15.51 -38.09
N HIS A 77 -17.62 -15.38 -38.45
CA HIS A 77 -17.34 -15.05 -39.84
C HIS A 77 -17.89 -16.19 -40.68
N SER A 78 -18.96 -15.94 -41.45
CA SER A 78 -19.40 -16.87 -42.48
C SER A 78 -18.17 -17.28 -43.29
N PRO A 79 -17.86 -18.59 -43.41
CA PRO A 79 -16.68 -19.02 -44.14
C PRO A 79 -16.76 -18.39 -45.53
N SER A 80 -15.63 -17.87 -46.02
CA SER A 80 -15.61 -17.22 -47.32
C SER A 80 -16.19 -18.20 -48.34
N PRO A 81 -17.24 -17.81 -49.10
CA PRO A 81 -17.95 -18.73 -49.97
C PRO A 81 -16.98 -19.53 -50.82
N ASN A 82 -17.18 -20.85 -50.85
CA ASN A 82 -16.40 -21.78 -51.66
C ASN A 82 -16.22 -21.21 -53.08
N PRO A 83 -15.00 -21.20 -53.63
CA PRO A 83 -14.74 -20.72 -54.98
C PRO A 83 -15.71 -21.30 -56.03
N GLN A 84 -16.13 -22.56 -55.88
CA GLN A 84 -17.10 -23.18 -56.78
C GLN A 84 -18.48 -22.49 -56.68
N ASP A 85 -19.05 -22.33 -55.48
CA ASP A 85 -20.35 -21.65 -55.29
C ASP A 85 -20.36 -20.20 -55.81
N ARG A 86 -19.20 -19.53 -55.82
CA ARG A 86 -19.03 -18.23 -56.48
C ARG A 86 -19.03 -18.32 -58.00
N LEU A 87 -18.31 -19.30 -58.57
CA LEU A 87 -18.29 -19.55 -60.01
C LEU A 87 -19.70 -19.92 -60.51
N ASP A 88 -20.36 -20.85 -59.83
CA ASP A 88 -21.74 -21.28 -60.10
C ASP A 88 -22.72 -20.11 -60.08
N PHE A 89 -22.53 -19.12 -59.20
CA PHE A 89 -23.34 -17.90 -59.15
C PHE A 89 -23.13 -17.01 -60.38
N PHE A 90 -21.89 -16.75 -60.79
CA PHE A 90 -21.62 -15.98 -62.00
C PHE A 90 -22.02 -16.73 -63.28
N GLU A 91 -21.92 -18.06 -63.29
CA GLU A 91 -22.44 -18.88 -64.39
C GLU A 91 -23.98 -18.90 -64.42
N SER A 92 -24.62 -18.89 -63.25
CA SER A 92 -26.08 -18.71 -63.14
C SER A 92 -26.52 -17.38 -63.74
N PHE A 93 -25.78 -16.30 -63.51
CA PHE A 93 -26.06 -14.99 -64.10
C PHE A 93 -25.79 -14.95 -65.61
N LYS A 94 -24.68 -15.54 -66.10
CA LYS A 94 -24.39 -15.62 -67.54
C LYS A 94 -25.46 -16.38 -68.34
N ASN A 95 -26.12 -17.36 -67.72
CA ASN A 95 -27.18 -18.17 -68.34
C ASN A 95 -28.59 -17.79 -67.84
N LEU A 96 -28.75 -16.62 -67.19
CA LEU A 96 -29.98 -16.19 -66.51
C LEU A 96 -31.22 -16.30 -67.41
N SER A 97 -31.15 -15.73 -68.62
CA SER A 97 -32.22 -15.78 -69.61
C SER A 97 -32.70 -17.20 -69.95
N LYS A 98 -31.80 -18.19 -70.00
CA LYS A 98 -32.15 -19.60 -70.22
C LYS A 98 -32.87 -20.19 -69.01
N TYR A 99 -32.42 -19.88 -67.80
CA TYR A 99 -33.06 -20.35 -66.56
C TYR A 99 -34.44 -19.72 -66.36
N THR A 100 -34.59 -18.42 -66.57
CA THR A 100 -35.88 -17.70 -66.51
C THR A 100 -36.87 -18.22 -67.56
N GLN A 101 -36.43 -18.41 -68.82
CA GLN A 101 -37.28 -19.01 -69.86
C GLN A 101 -37.70 -20.45 -69.51
N ARG A 102 -36.77 -21.28 -69.01
CA ARG A 102 -37.08 -22.64 -68.55
C ARG A 102 -38.09 -22.63 -67.41
N ASN A 103 -37.89 -21.82 -66.38
CA ASN A 103 -38.81 -21.72 -65.24
C ASN A 103 -40.20 -21.27 -65.67
N LYS A 104 -40.29 -20.28 -66.57
CA LYS A 104 -41.55 -19.79 -67.14
C LYS A 104 -42.29 -20.88 -67.94
N TYR A 105 -41.58 -21.64 -68.78
CA TYR A 105 -42.17 -22.74 -69.55
C TYR A 105 -42.61 -23.91 -68.65
N GLN A 106 -41.79 -24.27 -67.66
CA GLN A 106 -42.03 -25.39 -66.74
C GLN A 106 -42.92 -25.01 -65.52
N LYS A 107 -43.39 -23.75 -65.44
CA LYS A 107 -44.16 -23.18 -64.32
C LYS A 107 -43.50 -23.41 -62.94
N LEU A 108 -42.17 -23.38 -62.90
CA LEU A 108 -41.39 -23.54 -61.66
C LEU A 108 -41.30 -22.22 -60.89
N GLN A 109 -41.37 -22.29 -59.56
CA GLN A 109 -41.04 -21.14 -58.71
C GLN A 109 -39.53 -20.85 -58.78
N ASN A 110 -39.18 -19.56 -58.68
CA ASN A 110 -37.79 -19.15 -58.63
C ASN A 110 -37.13 -19.57 -57.31
N SER A 111 -35.86 -19.96 -57.40
CA SER A 111 -35.01 -20.11 -56.21
C SER A 111 -34.56 -18.73 -55.70
N PRO A 112 -34.14 -18.59 -54.42
CA PRO A 112 -33.62 -17.33 -53.88
C PRO A 112 -32.54 -16.70 -54.76
N LYS A 113 -31.57 -17.53 -55.21
CA LYS A 113 -30.51 -17.11 -56.12
C LYS A 113 -31.05 -16.59 -57.45
N LEU A 114 -32.06 -17.24 -58.03
CA LEU A 114 -32.59 -16.85 -59.34
C LEU A 114 -33.44 -15.56 -59.26
N ALA A 115 -34.34 -15.46 -58.28
CA ALA A 115 -35.14 -14.24 -58.06
C ALA A 115 -34.25 -13.02 -57.78
N TYR A 116 -33.18 -13.21 -56.99
CA TYR A 116 -32.16 -12.20 -56.77
C TYR A 116 -31.47 -11.76 -58.07
N LEU A 117 -31.02 -12.71 -58.90
CA LEU A 117 -30.33 -12.41 -60.16
C LEU A 117 -31.26 -11.74 -61.21
N GLU A 118 -32.52 -12.14 -61.29
CA GLU A 118 -33.53 -11.52 -62.18
C GLU A 118 -33.78 -10.05 -61.82
N ASP A 119 -33.90 -9.73 -60.53
CA ASP A 119 -34.08 -8.33 -60.11
C ASP A 119 -32.80 -7.49 -60.29
N LEU A 120 -31.60 -8.08 -60.15
CA LEU A 120 -30.36 -7.39 -60.51
C LEU A 120 -30.28 -7.06 -62.00
N GLU A 121 -30.63 -8.01 -62.89
CA GLU A 121 -30.65 -7.78 -64.35
C GLU A 121 -31.67 -6.69 -64.71
N LYS A 122 -32.89 -6.79 -64.17
CA LYS A 122 -33.96 -5.80 -64.36
C LYS A 122 -33.56 -4.37 -63.95
N ASN A 123 -32.74 -4.24 -62.90
CA ASN A 123 -32.28 -2.95 -62.38
C ASN A 123 -30.88 -2.54 -62.89
N ASN A 124 -30.31 -3.25 -63.88
CA ASN A 124 -28.97 -3.01 -64.43
C ASN A 124 -27.84 -3.00 -63.37
N LEU A 125 -27.94 -3.87 -62.37
CA LEU A 125 -26.98 -3.99 -61.27
C LEU A 125 -25.96 -5.11 -61.52
N ASN A 126 -24.69 -4.85 -61.19
CA ASN A 126 -23.63 -5.86 -61.32
C ASN A 126 -23.85 -7.03 -60.35
N PRO A 127 -23.72 -8.29 -60.80
CA PRO A 127 -23.94 -9.47 -59.97
C PRO A 127 -22.98 -9.52 -58.77
N LYS A 128 -23.54 -9.49 -57.55
CA LYS A 128 -22.81 -9.68 -56.29
C LYS A 128 -23.52 -10.74 -55.45
N PRO A 129 -22.83 -11.77 -54.93
CA PRO A 129 -23.49 -12.94 -54.33
C PRO A 129 -24.02 -12.74 -52.89
N PHE A 130 -24.45 -11.54 -52.51
CA PHE A 130 -24.79 -11.11 -51.14
C PHE A 130 -25.73 -12.06 -50.39
N GLY A 131 -25.19 -13.08 -49.70
CA GLY A 131 -25.97 -14.09 -48.97
C GLY A 131 -26.78 -15.05 -49.86
N MET A 132 -26.67 -14.93 -51.19
CA MET A 132 -27.48 -15.65 -52.19
C MET A 132 -26.73 -16.83 -52.82
N ILE A 133 -25.71 -17.33 -52.13
CA ILE A 133 -24.90 -18.51 -52.50
C ILE A 133 -24.72 -19.40 -51.27
N ASN A 134 -24.51 -20.70 -51.51
CA ASN A 134 -24.34 -21.64 -50.41
C ASN A 134 -22.97 -21.45 -49.76
N ASN A 135 -22.98 -21.16 -48.45
CA ASN A 135 -21.77 -20.99 -47.63
C ASN A 135 -21.59 -22.15 -46.63
N GLY A 136 -22.28 -23.28 -46.83
CA GLY A 136 -22.32 -24.40 -45.89
C GLY A 136 -23.15 -24.15 -44.62
N LEU A 137 -23.94 -23.06 -44.60
CA LEU A 137 -24.82 -22.66 -43.49
C LEU A 137 -26.17 -22.22 -44.07
N GLU A 138 -27.12 -23.15 -44.18
CA GLU A 138 -28.35 -22.94 -44.96
C GLU A 138 -29.30 -21.86 -44.41
N ASN A 139 -29.28 -21.59 -43.10
CA ASN A 139 -30.22 -20.66 -42.44
C ASN A 139 -29.55 -19.37 -41.91
N VAL A 140 -28.33 -19.06 -42.35
CA VAL A 140 -27.52 -17.94 -41.81
C VAL A 140 -27.03 -17.02 -42.93
N ILE A 141 -27.46 -15.76 -42.89
CA ILE A 141 -26.99 -14.72 -43.81
C ILE A 141 -26.25 -13.64 -43.02
N ASP A 142 -24.99 -13.40 -43.38
CA ASP A 142 -24.18 -12.32 -42.84
C ASP A 142 -23.65 -11.42 -43.96
N LEU A 143 -24.10 -10.16 -43.97
CA LEU A 143 -23.75 -9.13 -44.94
C LEU A 143 -23.00 -7.95 -44.31
N HIS A 144 -22.41 -8.10 -43.11
CA HIS A 144 -21.77 -6.96 -42.43
C HIS A 144 -20.70 -6.25 -43.29
N PHE A 145 -20.70 -4.91 -43.25
CA PHE A 145 -19.78 -4.03 -43.99
C PHE A 145 -19.79 -4.15 -45.52
N LEU A 146 -20.71 -4.89 -46.14
CA LEU A 146 -20.73 -5.09 -47.60
C LEU A 146 -21.23 -3.87 -48.40
N SER A 147 -21.74 -2.83 -47.72
CA SER A 147 -22.24 -1.59 -48.31
C SER A 147 -23.26 -1.83 -49.43
N ILE A 148 -24.22 -2.74 -49.19
CA ILE A 148 -25.18 -3.15 -50.22
C ILE A 148 -26.02 -1.97 -50.74
N GLY A 149 -26.46 -1.06 -49.85
CA GLY A 149 -27.36 0.04 -50.21
C GLY A 149 -28.73 -0.42 -50.69
N ASP A 150 -29.66 0.54 -50.87
CA ASP A 150 -31.08 0.23 -51.12
C ASP A 150 -31.32 -0.57 -52.43
N SER A 151 -30.55 -0.31 -53.49
CA SER A 151 -30.74 -0.98 -54.79
C SER A 151 -30.46 -2.49 -54.73
N TYR A 152 -29.41 -2.91 -54.01
CA TYR A 152 -29.15 -4.33 -53.76
C TYR A 152 -30.01 -4.89 -52.64
N ALA A 153 -30.53 -4.05 -51.73
CA ALA A 153 -31.49 -4.45 -50.69
C ALA A 153 -32.83 -4.89 -51.28
N HIS A 154 -33.30 -4.22 -52.34
CA HIS A 154 -34.49 -4.64 -53.10
C HIS A 154 -34.28 -6.02 -53.72
N ALA A 155 -33.22 -6.21 -54.52
CA ALA A 155 -32.92 -7.51 -55.11
C ALA A 155 -32.76 -8.60 -54.04
N PHE A 156 -32.06 -8.30 -52.93
CA PHE A 156 -31.91 -9.21 -51.79
C PHE A 156 -33.26 -9.58 -51.15
N SER A 157 -34.18 -8.64 -51.04
CA SER A 157 -35.55 -8.86 -50.58
C SER A 157 -36.34 -9.78 -51.53
N GLU A 158 -36.25 -9.58 -52.84
CA GLU A 158 -36.89 -10.49 -53.82
C GLU A 158 -36.33 -11.92 -53.74
N GLY A 159 -35.01 -12.08 -53.56
CA GLY A 159 -34.41 -13.39 -53.27
C GLY A 159 -34.89 -14.00 -51.94
N LEU A 160 -35.02 -13.17 -50.90
CA LEU A 160 -35.40 -13.58 -49.54
C LEU A 160 -36.83 -14.14 -49.47
N LYS A 161 -37.77 -13.65 -50.28
CA LYS A 161 -39.15 -14.20 -50.40
C LYS A 161 -39.20 -15.70 -50.67
N HIS A 162 -38.21 -16.22 -51.39
CA HIS A 162 -38.12 -17.63 -51.77
C HIS A 162 -37.27 -18.47 -50.80
N PHE A 163 -36.75 -17.86 -49.74
CA PHE A 163 -35.89 -18.53 -48.76
C PHE A 163 -36.71 -19.44 -47.85
N LYS A 164 -36.26 -20.67 -47.60
CA LYS A 164 -37.08 -21.66 -46.85
C LYS A 164 -37.19 -21.34 -45.36
N SER A 165 -36.09 -20.94 -44.74
CA SER A 165 -36.02 -20.63 -43.31
C SER A 165 -34.79 -19.78 -43.03
N LEU A 166 -34.96 -18.58 -42.49
CA LEU A 166 -33.86 -17.73 -42.05
C LEU A 166 -33.85 -17.64 -40.52
N GLU A 167 -32.76 -18.08 -39.90
CA GLU A 167 -32.60 -18.03 -38.44
C GLU A 167 -31.71 -16.87 -37.98
N ARG A 168 -30.76 -16.45 -38.82
CA ARG A 168 -29.81 -15.39 -38.48
C ARG A 168 -29.60 -14.46 -39.67
N LEU A 169 -29.81 -13.17 -39.43
CA LEU A 169 -29.56 -12.10 -40.38
C LEU A 169 -28.69 -10.99 -39.75
N ASN A 170 -27.54 -10.72 -40.35
CA ASN A 170 -26.67 -9.62 -39.97
C ASN A 170 -26.53 -8.63 -41.13
N LEU A 171 -27.08 -7.42 -40.94
CA LEU A 171 -27.07 -6.31 -41.90
C LEU A 171 -26.18 -5.15 -41.42
N LYS A 172 -25.29 -5.36 -40.44
CA LYS A 172 -24.41 -4.33 -39.86
C LYS A 172 -23.73 -3.45 -40.92
N SER A 173 -23.79 -2.13 -40.75
CA SER A 173 -22.97 -1.15 -41.50
C SER A 173 -23.09 -1.27 -43.03
N ASN A 174 -24.32 -1.33 -43.54
CA ASN A 174 -24.60 -1.57 -44.96
C ASN A 174 -25.07 -0.36 -45.77
N ARG A 175 -25.16 0.82 -45.12
CA ARG A 175 -25.66 2.07 -45.72
C ARG A 175 -27.12 1.94 -46.21
N LEU A 176 -27.92 1.15 -45.51
CA LEU A 176 -29.36 1.01 -45.78
C LEU A 176 -30.10 2.25 -45.27
N SER A 177 -31.01 2.77 -46.09
CA SER A 177 -32.05 3.70 -45.65
C SER A 177 -33.29 2.95 -45.18
N GLU A 178 -34.30 3.68 -44.69
CA GLU A 178 -35.64 3.14 -44.40
C GLU A 178 -36.22 2.33 -45.56
N LYS A 179 -35.99 2.74 -46.83
CA LYS A 179 -36.54 2.03 -47.99
C LYS A 179 -35.95 0.64 -48.13
N GLY A 180 -34.62 0.54 -48.13
CA GLY A 180 -33.92 -0.74 -48.22
C GLY A 180 -34.20 -1.64 -47.02
N PHE A 181 -34.30 -1.07 -45.80
CA PHE A 181 -34.67 -1.86 -44.63
C PHE A 181 -36.11 -2.36 -44.65
N TYR A 182 -37.09 -1.50 -44.94
CA TYR A 182 -38.51 -1.90 -45.00
C TYR A 182 -38.71 -3.06 -45.98
N MET A 183 -38.08 -3.00 -47.16
CA MET A 183 -38.11 -4.09 -48.15
C MET A 183 -37.58 -5.42 -47.60
N ILE A 184 -36.50 -5.42 -46.81
CA ILE A 184 -35.96 -6.65 -46.23
C ILE A 184 -36.81 -7.12 -45.04
N LEU A 185 -37.09 -6.22 -44.09
CA LEU A 185 -37.74 -6.54 -42.82
C LEU A 185 -39.19 -7.03 -42.98
N SER A 186 -39.93 -6.49 -43.96
CA SER A 186 -41.30 -6.91 -44.27
C SER A 186 -41.43 -8.38 -44.71
N ASN A 187 -40.34 -9.02 -45.16
CA ASN A 187 -40.33 -10.44 -45.50
C ASN A 187 -39.89 -11.36 -44.34
N LEU A 188 -39.45 -10.81 -43.20
CA LEU A 188 -38.94 -11.61 -42.07
C LEU A 188 -40.01 -12.22 -41.17
N GLU A 189 -41.26 -11.73 -41.21
CA GLU A 189 -42.34 -12.25 -40.36
C GLU A 189 -42.64 -13.75 -40.62
N ASN A 190 -42.38 -14.22 -41.85
CA ASN A 190 -42.53 -15.61 -42.25
C ASN A 190 -41.31 -16.50 -41.91
N HIS A 191 -40.29 -15.96 -41.25
CA HIS A 191 -39.05 -16.69 -40.94
C HIS A 191 -38.80 -16.80 -39.43
N PRO A 192 -38.25 -17.93 -38.94
CA PRO A 192 -37.95 -18.13 -37.52
C PRO A 192 -36.65 -17.42 -37.11
N VAL A 193 -36.57 -16.10 -37.34
CA VAL A 193 -35.38 -15.28 -37.08
C VAL A 193 -35.10 -15.24 -35.58
N ARG A 194 -33.97 -15.82 -35.17
CA ARG A 194 -33.48 -15.86 -33.78
C ARG A 194 -32.45 -14.76 -33.51
N TYR A 195 -31.74 -14.30 -34.54
CA TYR A 195 -30.72 -13.25 -34.47
C TYR A 195 -30.94 -12.23 -35.58
N LEU A 196 -31.09 -10.96 -35.20
CA LEU A 196 -31.24 -9.84 -36.12
C LEU A 196 -30.29 -8.69 -35.70
N SER A 197 -29.34 -8.34 -36.56
CA SER A 197 -28.42 -7.20 -36.32
C SER A 197 -28.57 -6.16 -37.42
N LEU A 198 -29.04 -4.97 -37.06
CA LEU A 198 -29.36 -3.87 -37.98
C LEU A 198 -28.45 -2.65 -37.79
N ASN A 199 -27.55 -2.72 -36.80
CA ASN A 199 -26.74 -1.61 -36.32
C ASN A 199 -25.90 -0.89 -37.39
N ASP A 200 -25.59 0.38 -37.14
CA ASP A 200 -24.85 1.28 -38.03
C ASP A 200 -25.53 1.49 -39.41
N ASN A 201 -26.85 1.65 -39.43
CA ASN A 201 -27.68 1.97 -40.59
C ASN A 201 -28.77 2.99 -40.17
N ILE A 202 -29.73 3.34 -41.04
CA ILE A 202 -30.81 4.28 -40.67
C ILE A 202 -32.15 3.56 -40.70
N LEU A 203 -32.76 3.35 -39.53
CA LEU A 203 -34.14 2.89 -39.42
C LEU A 203 -35.10 4.09 -39.50
N GLY A 204 -36.12 4.00 -40.35
CA GLY A 204 -37.29 4.87 -40.31
C GLY A 204 -38.50 4.13 -39.74
N GLU A 205 -39.58 4.88 -39.49
CA GLU A 205 -40.76 4.43 -38.73
C GLU A 205 -41.35 3.11 -39.26
N ARG A 206 -41.61 3.00 -40.57
CA ARG A 206 -42.14 1.77 -41.18
C ARG A 206 -41.21 0.56 -41.07
N SER A 207 -39.89 0.78 -41.10
CA SER A 207 -38.92 -0.29 -40.84
C SER A 207 -38.97 -0.75 -39.39
N PHE A 208 -39.27 0.17 -38.48
CA PHE A 208 -39.39 -0.09 -37.06
C PHE A 208 -40.68 -0.85 -36.73
N ASP A 209 -41.80 -0.51 -37.37
CA ASP A 209 -43.06 -1.25 -37.24
C ASP A 209 -42.92 -2.73 -37.62
N CYS A 210 -42.13 -3.05 -38.66
CA CYS A 210 -41.79 -4.44 -38.98
C CYS A 210 -41.04 -5.15 -37.84
N ILE A 211 -40.16 -4.44 -37.11
CA ILE A 211 -39.46 -5.01 -35.95
C ILE A 211 -40.45 -5.25 -34.81
N LEU A 212 -41.39 -4.31 -34.59
CA LEU A 212 -42.46 -4.47 -33.60
C LEU A 212 -43.41 -5.62 -33.95
N SER A 213 -43.75 -5.86 -35.24
CA SER A 213 -44.58 -7.01 -35.64
C SER A 213 -43.86 -8.34 -35.40
N ILE A 214 -42.58 -8.45 -35.76
CA ILE A 214 -41.73 -9.63 -35.48
C ILE A 214 -41.69 -9.94 -33.96
N LEU A 215 -41.61 -8.91 -33.11
CA LEU A 215 -41.61 -9.06 -31.65
C LEU A 215 -42.99 -9.37 -31.04
N LYS A 216 -44.08 -8.92 -31.68
CA LYS A 216 -45.49 -9.21 -31.30
C LYS A 216 -46.01 -10.55 -31.82
N SER A 217 -45.29 -11.20 -32.74
CA SER A 217 -45.70 -12.45 -33.37
C SER A 217 -46.10 -13.52 -32.34
N SER A 218 -47.16 -14.28 -32.64
CA SER A 218 -47.67 -15.37 -31.79
C SER A 218 -46.68 -16.53 -31.58
N LYS A 219 -45.62 -16.59 -32.40
CA LYS A 219 -44.48 -17.48 -32.23
C LYS A 219 -43.19 -16.64 -32.22
N PRO A 220 -42.88 -15.93 -31.13
CA PRO A 220 -41.76 -15.01 -31.11
C PRO A 220 -40.44 -15.81 -31.05
N TYR A 221 -39.72 -15.86 -32.17
CA TYR A 221 -38.45 -16.60 -32.28
C TYR A 221 -37.22 -15.75 -31.92
N LEU A 222 -37.35 -14.42 -31.93
CA LEU A 222 -36.24 -13.49 -31.87
C LEU A 222 -35.61 -13.46 -30.47
N LYS A 223 -34.36 -13.94 -30.36
CA LYS A 223 -33.59 -14.01 -29.10
C LYS A 223 -32.56 -12.89 -28.98
N HIS A 224 -32.10 -12.34 -30.10
CA HIS A 224 -31.07 -11.31 -30.16
C HIS A 224 -31.43 -10.23 -31.17
N LEU A 225 -31.59 -8.99 -30.69
CA LEU A 225 -31.88 -7.82 -31.50
C LEU A 225 -30.84 -6.73 -31.24
N ASN A 226 -30.11 -6.32 -32.27
CA ASN A 226 -29.12 -5.24 -32.18
C ASN A 226 -29.51 -4.05 -33.04
N LEU A 227 -29.84 -2.94 -32.36
CA LEU A 227 -30.22 -1.64 -32.91
C LEU A 227 -29.20 -0.54 -32.55
N GLU A 228 -27.93 -0.89 -32.30
CA GLU A 228 -26.89 0.09 -32.03
C GLU A 228 -26.75 1.08 -33.20
N ASN A 229 -26.76 2.39 -32.92
CA ASN A 229 -26.56 3.44 -33.93
C ASN A 229 -27.53 3.30 -35.13
N THR A 230 -28.83 3.13 -34.87
CA THR A 230 -29.89 3.07 -35.90
C THR A 230 -30.75 4.33 -35.98
N ARG A 231 -30.51 5.33 -35.11
CA ARG A 231 -31.27 6.59 -35.00
C ARG A 231 -32.76 6.41 -34.64
N ILE A 232 -33.06 5.41 -33.81
CA ILE A 232 -34.43 5.20 -33.31
C ILE A 232 -34.89 6.42 -32.48
N PRO A 233 -36.07 7.01 -32.77
CA PRO A 233 -36.61 8.12 -31.98
C PRO A 233 -37.13 7.62 -30.62
N ALA A 234 -37.24 8.53 -29.64
CA ALA A 234 -37.71 8.20 -28.29
C ALA A 234 -39.07 7.48 -28.27
N GLY A 235 -40.02 7.89 -29.12
CA GLY A 235 -41.32 7.22 -29.25
C GLY A 235 -41.22 5.76 -29.72
N GLY A 236 -40.25 5.44 -30.58
CA GLY A 236 -39.95 4.07 -30.99
C GLY A 236 -39.43 3.22 -29.82
N VAL A 237 -38.58 3.78 -28.96
CA VAL A 237 -38.12 3.08 -27.74
C VAL A 237 -39.27 2.84 -26.77
N VAL A 238 -40.18 3.79 -26.61
CA VAL A 238 -41.40 3.61 -25.78
C VAL A 238 -42.28 2.49 -26.33
N ALA A 239 -42.54 2.48 -27.64
CA ALA A 239 -43.32 1.42 -28.30
C ALA A 239 -42.65 0.04 -28.15
N LEU A 240 -41.32 -0.04 -28.30
CA LEU A 240 -40.54 -1.25 -28.10
C LEU A 240 -40.62 -1.76 -26.66
N ALA A 241 -40.42 -0.87 -25.69
CA ALA A 241 -40.49 -1.20 -24.27
C ALA A 241 -41.85 -1.82 -23.91
N GLY A 242 -42.96 -1.21 -24.39
CA GLY A 242 -44.32 -1.73 -24.20
C GLY A 242 -44.55 -3.12 -24.82
N VAL A 243 -43.97 -3.41 -25.99
CA VAL A 243 -44.01 -4.76 -26.59
C VAL A 243 -43.18 -5.76 -25.78
N LEU A 244 -42.04 -5.33 -25.24
CA LEU A 244 -41.15 -6.20 -24.47
C LEU A 244 -41.70 -6.55 -23.08
N CYS A 245 -42.64 -5.77 -22.52
CA CYS A 245 -43.35 -6.15 -21.29
C CYS A 245 -44.02 -7.54 -21.38
N SER A 246 -44.50 -7.95 -22.57
CA SER A 246 -45.15 -9.25 -22.79
C SER A 246 -44.34 -10.22 -23.67
N ASN A 247 -43.20 -9.79 -24.24
CA ASN A 247 -42.38 -10.64 -25.09
C ASN A 247 -41.63 -11.73 -24.29
N GLN A 248 -41.83 -12.99 -24.68
CA GLN A 248 -41.27 -14.16 -23.99
C GLN A 248 -40.04 -14.77 -24.69
N SER A 249 -39.44 -14.08 -25.68
CA SER A 249 -38.36 -14.63 -26.52
C SER A 249 -37.04 -13.90 -26.44
N LEU A 250 -37.06 -12.57 -26.28
CA LEU A 250 -35.88 -11.74 -26.46
C LEU A 250 -34.96 -11.82 -25.25
N THR A 251 -33.76 -12.34 -25.45
CA THR A 251 -32.74 -12.50 -24.40
C THR A 251 -31.65 -11.43 -24.45
N PHE A 252 -31.51 -10.74 -25.59
CA PHE A 252 -30.52 -9.69 -25.83
C PHE A 252 -31.14 -8.53 -26.60
N LEU A 253 -30.93 -7.31 -26.11
CA LEU A 253 -31.27 -6.06 -26.78
C LEU A 253 -30.09 -5.08 -26.69
N SER A 254 -29.71 -4.48 -27.82
CA SER A 254 -28.86 -3.28 -27.85
C SER A 254 -29.62 -2.10 -28.43
N LEU A 255 -29.62 -0.99 -27.69
CA LEU A 255 -30.15 0.33 -28.04
C LEU A 255 -29.06 1.41 -27.96
N ALA A 256 -27.79 1.01 -27.95
CA ALA A 256 -26.64 1.91 -27.84
C ALA A 256 -26.55 2.95 -28.97
N LYS A 257 -25.88 4.09 -28.70
CA LYS A 257 -25.60 5.13 -29.73
C LYS A 257 -26.84 5.65 -30.47
N ASN A 258 -27.97 5.73 -29.79
CA ASN A 258 -29.23 6.22 -30.36
C ASN A 258 -29.65 7.58 -29.77
N ASN A 259 -28.75 8.27 -29.06
CA ASN A 259 -28.98 9.58 -28.45
C ASN A 259 -30.18 9.58 -27.47
N LEU A 260 -30.46 8.44 -26.82
CA LEU A 260 -31.59 8.31 -25.89
C LEU A 260 -31.40 9.18 -24.66
N ASN A 261 -32.40 9.97 -24.29
CA ASN A 261 -32.40 10.81 -23.09
C ASN A 261 -33.26 10.19 -21.96
N ALA A 262 -33.52 10.93 -20.90
CA ALA A 262 -34.34 10.46 -19.77
C ALA A 262 -35.82 10.14 -20.15
N GLY A 263 -36.36 10.75 -21.21
CA GLY A 263 -37.77 10.59 -21.62
C GLY A 263 -38.24 9.14 -21.80
N PRO A 264 -37.61 8.32 -22.66
CA PRO A 264 -37.96 6.91 -22.81
C PRO A 264 -37.60 6.03 -21.60
N CYS A 265 -36.82 6.53 -20.62
CA CYS A 265 -36.36 5.71 -19.49
C CYS A 265 -37.52 5.28 -18.56
N LYS A 266 -38.64 6.02 -18.52
CA LYS A 266 -39.85 5.57 -17.80
C LYS A 266 -40.43 4.29 -18.40
N ALA A 267 -40.55 4.22 -19.72
CA ALA A 267 -41.03 3.02 -20.40
C ALA A 267 -40.02 1.85 -20.27
N LEU A 268 -38.71 2.15 -20.30
CA LEU A 268 -37.68 1.14 -20.03
C LEU A 268 -37.73 0.61 -18.58
N LYS A 269 -38.03 1.46 -17.59
CA LYS A 269 -38.31 1.04 -16.20
C LYS A 269 -39.47 0.06 -16.14
N GLU A 270 -40.62 0.44 -16.69
CA GLU A 270 -41.82 -0.41 -16.72
C GLU A 270 -41.56 -1.76 -17.43
N MET A 271 -40.79 -1.73 -18.52
CA MET A 271 -40.35 -2.94 -19.22
C MET A 271 -39.44 -3.81 -18.36
N LEU A 272 -38.47 -3.22 -17.64
CA LEU A 272 -37.60 -3.98 -16.73
C LEU A 272 -38.40 -4.59 -15.55
N GLN A 273 -39.40 -3.91 -15.00
CA GLN A 273 -40.22 -4.48 -13.92
C GLN A 273 -41.03 -5.71 -14.39
N ASN A 274 -41.54 -5.69 -15.63
CA ASN A 274 -42.45 -6.73 -16.13
C ASN A 274 -41.77 -7.84 -16.95
N ASN A 275 -40.69 -7.55 -17.66
CA ASN A 275 -40.02 -8.51 -18.52
C ASN A 275 -39.14 -9.48 -17.70
N ASN A 276 -39.36 -10.79 -17.89
CA ASN A 276 -38.64 -11.86 -17.22
C ASN A 276 -37.72 -12.69 -18.16
N THR A 277 -37.55 -12.26 -19.41
CA THR A 277 -36.87 -13.02 -20.48
C THR A 277 -35.55 -12.40 -20.92
N LEU A 278 -35.46 -11.07 -20.92
CA LEU A 278 -34.28 -10.30 -21.30
C LEU A 278 -33.15 -10.56 -20.30
N LYS A 279 -32.00 -11.01 -20.82
CA LYS A 279 -30.80 -11.36 -20.05
C LYS A 279 -29.68 -10.33 -20.21
N LYS A 280 -29.63 -9.62 -21.34
CA LYS A 280 -28.61 -8.60 -21.64
C LYS A 280 -29.24 -7.36 -22.27
N LEU A 281 -28.98 -6.20 -21.69
CA LEU A 281 -29.42 -4.91 -22.17
C LEU A 281 -28.21 -3.99 -22.33
N ASP A 282 -28.03 -3.44 -23.53
CA ASP A 282 -26.95 -2.52 -23.86
C ASP A 282 -27.51 -1.16 -24.23
N LEU A 283 -27.17 -0.17 -23.41
CA LEU A 283 -27.57 1.23 -23.49
C LEU A 283 -26.35 2.16 -23.63
N HIS A 284 -25.15 1.63 -23.95
CA HIS A 284 -23.94 2.44 -23.93
C HIS A 284 -24.00 3.62 -24.91
N TRP A 285 -23.29 4.69 -24.57
CA TRP A 285 -23.14 5.88 -25.44
C TRP A 285 -24.50 6.50 -25.82
N ASN A 286 -25.33 6.77 -24.81
CA ASN A 286 -26.57 7.52 -24.94
C ASN A 286 -26.50 8.79 -24.06
N CYS A 287 -27.61 9.50 -23.92
CA CYS A 287 -27.73 10.72 -23.12
C CYS A 287 -28.66 10.52 -21.91
N ILE A 288 -28.64 9.31 -21.31
CA ILE A 288 -29.59 8.89 -20.27
C ILE A 288 -29.53 9.81 -19.03
N ARG A 289 -28.31 10.23 -18.64
CA ARG A 289 -28.04 11.15 -17.51
C ARG A 289 -28.59 10.64 -16.16
N SER A 290 -28.41 11.44 -15.10
CA SER A 290 -28.75 11.10 -13.71
C SER A 290 -30.21 10.64 -13.53
N GLU A 291 -31.17 11.42 -14.05
CA GLU A 291 -32.61 11.12 -13.92
C GLU A 291 -33.00 9.81 -14.64
N GLY A 292 -32.55 9.64 -15.89
CA GLY A 292 -32.84 8.42 -16.65
C GLY A 292 -32.19 7.19 -16.03
N ALA A 293 -30.97 7.32 -15.50
CA ALA A 293 -30.27 6.23 -14.85
C ALA A 293 -31.00 5.77 -13.58
N VAL A 294 -31.50 6.70 -12.75
CA VAL A 294 -32.36 6.36 -11.60
C VAL A 294 -33.55 5.51 -12.02
N LEU A 295 -34.28 5.90 -13.08
CA LEU A 295 -35.43 5.14 -13.56
C LEU A 295 -35.05 3.72 -14.00
N ILE A 296 -33.92 3.56 -14.71
CA ILE A 296 -33.40 2.24 -15.08
C ILE A 296 -33.10 1.41 -13.83
N PHE A 297 -32.36 1.95 -12.86
CA PHE A 297 -32.01 1.22 -11.63
C PHE A 297 -33.22 0.88 -10.76
N GLU A 298 -34.24 1.74 -10.67
CA GLU A 298 -35.50 1.40 -10.01
C GLU A 298 -36.16 0.18 -10.65
N GLY A 299 -36.19 0.10 -11.99
CA GLY A 299 -36.75 -1.05 -12.72
C GLY A 299 -35.99 -2.36 -12.50
N LEU A 300 -34.71 -2.29 -12.11
CA LEU A 300 -33.90 -3.47 -11.81
C LEU A 300 -34.17 -4.07 -10.42
N THR A 301 -34.79 -3.32 -9.50
CA THR A 301 -35.05 -3.82 -8.14
C THR A 301 -36.03 -5.00 -8.11
N GLU A 302 -36.96 -5.03 -9.07
CA GLU A 302 -37.94 -6.11 -9.23
C GLU A 302 -37.54 -7.11 -10.34
N ASN A 303 -36.62 -6.73 -11.25
CA ASN A 303 -36.23 -7.57 -12.37
C ASN A 303 -35.36 -8.76 -11.92
N LYS A 304 -35.87 -9.97 -12.18
CA LYS A 304 -35.19 -11.25 -11.82
C LYS A 304 -34.48 -11.92 -13.00
N SER A 305 -34.46 -11.28 -14.18
CA SER A 305 -34.03 -11.89 -15.43
C SER A 305 -32.74 -11.33 -16.01
N LEU A 306 -32.52 -10.02 -15.88
CA LEU A 306 -31.41 -9.31 -16.48
C LEU A 306 -30.11 -9.66 -15.75
N LYS A 307 -29.13 -10.13 -16.52
CA LYS A 307 -27.82 -10.57 -16.02
C LYS A 307 -26.69 -9.61 -16.40
N ALA A 308 -26.79 -8.92 -17.53
CA ALA A 308 -25.83 -7.90 -17.93
C ALA A 308 -26.50 -6.59 -18.37
N LEU A 309 -25.97 -5.47 -17.89
CA LEU A 309 -26.40 -4.11 -18.23
C LEU A 309 -25.19 -3.22 -18.54
N ASP A 310 -25.09 -2.74 -19.78
CA ASP A 310 -24.07 -1.76 -20.19
C ASP A 310 -24.71 -0.36 -20.21
N LEU A 311 -24.32 0.48 -19.27
CA LEU A 311 -24.74 1.89 -19.13
C LEU A 311 -23.56 2.85 -19.33
N SER A 312 -22.40 2.38 -19.79
CA SER A 312 -21.21 3.19 -19.99
C SER A 312 -21.46 4.37 -20.95
N TRP A 313 -20.69 5.46 -20.80
CA TRP A 313 -20.81 6.66 -21.65
C TRP A 313 -22.21 7.32 -21.64
N ASN A 314 -22.87 7.40 -20.49
CA ASN A 314 -24.21 8.01 -20.34
C ASN A 314 -24.26 9.30 -19.50
N SER A 315 -23.11 9.82 -19.06
CA SER A 315 -23.01 11.04 -18.22
C SER A 315 -23.92 11.00 -16.99
N ILE A 316 -23.87 9.88 -16.25
CA ILE A 316 -24.73 9.62 -15.08
C ILE A 316 -24.45 10.60 -13.94
N GLY A 317 -23.18 10.97 -13.68
CA GLY A 317 -22.82 11.99 -12.69
C GLY A 317 -22.84 13.44 -13.21
N CYS A 318 -23.62 13.74 -14.26
CA CYS A 318 -23.67 15.11 -14.80
C CYS A 318 -24.44 16.11 -13.92
N SER A 319 -25.17 15.64 -12.91
CA SER A 319 -25.94 16.48 -11.99
C SER A 319 -25.08 16.88 -10.79
N LYS A 320 -25.33 18.08 -10.25
CA LYS A 320 -24.79 18.47 -8.93
C LYS A 320 -25.66 17.96 -7.77
N ASP A 321 -26.86 17.46 -8.07
CA ASP A 321 -27.75 16.88 -7.07
C ASP A 321 -27.38 15.41 -6.80
N LEU A 322 -26.75 15.17 -5.66
CA LEU A 322 -26.37 13.84 -5.19
C LEU A 322 -27.58 12.95 -4.87
N SER A 323 -28.81 13.46 -4.81
CA SER A 323 -30.02 12.66 -4.56
C SER A 323 -30.22 11.56 -5.60
N PHE A 324 -29.87 11.82 -6.87
CA PHE A 324 -29.93 10.83 -7.95
C PHE A 324 -28.97 9.67 -7.67
N MET A 325 -27.72 9.95 -7.29
CA MET A 325 -26.74 8.90 -7.01
C MET A 325 -27.03 8.14 -5.72
N ASN A 326 -27.60 8.79 -4.70
CA ASN A 326 -28.10 8.09 -3.51
C ASN A 326 -29.19 7.07 -3.88
N ARG A 327 -30.15 7.44 -4.73
CA ARG A 327 -31.19 6.51 -5.22
C ARG A 327 -30.61 5.38 -6.08
N ILE A 328 -29.61 5.65 -6.92
CA ILE A 328 -28.91 4.61 -7.69
C ILE A 328 -28.20 3.63 -6.75
N SER A 329 -27.49 4.13 -5.74
CA SER A 329 -26.81 3.35 -4.71
C SER A 329 -27.77 2.49 -3.89
N GLU A 330 -28.91 3.04 -3.47
CA GLU A 330 -29.97 2.31 -2.77
C GLU A 330 -30.61 1.21 -3.64
N ASN A 331 -30.83 1.46 -4.93
CA ASN A 331 -31.35 0.44 -5.84
C ASN A 331 -30.31 -0.66 -6.12
N LEU A 332 -29.02 -0.30 -6.19
CA LEU A 332 -27.91 -1.25 -6.32
C LEU A 332 -27.73 -2.14 -5.09
N SER A 333 -28.03 -1.65 -3.88
CA SER A 333 -27.99 -2.48 -2.66
C SER A 333 -29.17 -3.46 -2.59
N LYS A 334 -30.34 -3.09 -3.15
CA LYS A 334 -31.56 -3.92 -3.18
C LYS A 334 -31.59 -4.97 -4.29
N GLN A 335 -31.01 -4.68 -5.47
CA GLN A 335 -31.03 -5.64 -6.57
C GLN A 335 -30.18 -6.88 -6.24
N THR A 336 -30.67 -8.06 -6.60
CA THR A 336 -30.07 -9.37 -6.24
C THR A 336 -29.95 -10.33 -7.43
N TYR A 337 -30.04 -9.84 -8.66
CA TYR A 337 -30.08 -10.69 -9.87
C TYR A 337 -29.12 -10.26 -10.97
N LEU A 338 -28.71 -8.99 -11.01
CA LEU A 338 -27.77 -8.49 -12.00
C LEU A 338 -26.35 -8.96 -11.62
N GLU A 339 -25.68 -9.59 -12.59
CA GLU A 339 -24.35 -10.18 -12.40
C GLU A 339 -23.24 -9.30 -12.99
N HIS A 340 -23.54 -8.54 -14.03
CA HIS A 340 -22.57 -7.75 -14.79
C HIS A 340 -23.10 -6.33 -15.07
N LEU A 341 -22.39 -5.32 -14.60
CA LEU A 341 -22.74 -3.91 -14.79
C LEU A 341 -21.54 -3.11 -15.31
N ASP A 342 -21.79 -2.20 -16.25
CA ASP A 342 -20.81 -1.23 -16.73
C ASP A 342 -21.32 0.21 -16.59
N LEU A 343 -20.59 1.02 -15.83
CA LEU A 343 -20.77 2.46 -15.62
C LEU A 343 -19.52 3.26 -16.02
N SER A 344 -18.63 2.67 -16.82
CA SER A 344 -17.39 3.32 -17.27
C SER A 344 -17.66 4.62 -18.04
N HIS A 345 -16.78 5.61 -17.88
CA HIS A 345 -16.83 6.91 -18.54
C HIS A 345 -18.19 7.63 -18.40
N SER A 346 -18.78 7.55 -17.20
CA SER A 346 -20.11 8.10 -16.92
C SER A 346 -20.06 9.44 -16.17
N TYR A 347 -18.88 10.07 -16.11
CA TYR A 347 -18.67 11.36 -15.45
C TYR A 347 -19.12 11.34 -13.97
N ILE A 348 -18.88 10.22 -13.28
CA ILE A 348 -19.21 10.05 -11.86
C ILE A 348 -18.10 10.74 -11.06
N SER A 349 -18.47 11.68 -10.20
CA SER A 349 -17.54 12.46 -9.37
C SER A 349 -17.05 11.67 -8.14
N LEU A 350 -16.07 12.21 -7.41
CA LEU A 350 -15.45 11.56 -6.25
C LEU A 350 -16.49 11.21 -5.16
N SER A 351 -17.32 12.18 -4.77
CA SER A 351 -18.38 11.98 -3.76
C SER A 351 -19.50 11.05 -4.22
N GLU A 352 -19.77 10.98 -5.52
CA GLU A 352 -20.70 9.98 -6.06
C GLU A 352 -20.09 8.57 -6.06
N CYS A 353 -18.77 8.43 -6.14
CA CYS A 353 -18.07 7.16 -5.97
C CYS A 353 -18.15 6.67 -4.51
N GLU A 354 -18.03 7.57 -3.52
CA GLU A 354 -18.26 7.27 -2.10
C GLU A 354 -19.69 6.74 -1.85
N ILE A 355 -20.68 7.41 -2.44
CA ILE A 355 -22.09 6.99 -2.37
C ILE A 355 -22.29 5.60 -3.00
N LEU A 356 -21.68 5.32 -4.16
CA LEU A 356 -21.73 4.01 -4.79
C LEU A 356 -21.02 2.91 -3.98
N GLN A 357 -19.85 3.21 -3.42
CA GLN A 357 -19.06 2.29 -2.62
C GLN A 357 -19.91 1.74 -1.47
N LYS A 358 -20.53 2.64 -0.70
CA LYS A 358 -21.37 2.30 0.46
C LYS A 358 -22.59 1.44 0.09
N GLY A 359 -23.26 1.72 -1.02
CA GLY A 359 -24.41 0.91 -1.48
C GLY A 359 -24.02 -0.46 -1.99
N LEU A 360 -22.83 -0.59 -2.59
CA LEU A 360 -22.34 -1.85 -3.13
C LEU A 360 -21.76 -2.79 -2.06
N GLU A 361 -21.39 -2.32 -0.86
CA GLU A 361 -20.79 -3.14 0.21
C GLU A 361 -21.52 -4.46 0.46
N ASN A 362 -22.87 -4.44 0.51
CA ASN A 362 -23.70 -5.62 0.76
C ASN A 362 -24.25 -6.25 -0.53
N ASN A 363 -23.92 -5.69 -1.70
CA ASN A 363 -24.29 -6.30 -2.97
C ASN A 363 -23.32 -7.45 -3.28
N HIS A 364 -23.79 -8.69 -3.19
CA HIS A 364 -22.97 -9.88 -3.43
C HIS A 364 -23.26 -10.56 -4.78
N THR A 365 -24.04 -9.92 -5.65
CA THR A 365 -24.53 -10.53 -6.91
C THR A 365 -23.84 -9.96 -8.15
N LEU A 366 -23.38 -8.71 -8.12
CA LEU A 366 -22.53 -8.13 -9.15
C LEU A 366 -21.11 -8.70 -9.11
N LEU A 367 -20.92 -9.86 -9.75
CA LEU A 367 -19.61 -10.50 -9.95
C LEU A 367 -18.71 -9.70 -10.90
N GLY A 368 -19.31 -8.97 -11.85
CA GLY A 368 -18.60 -8.08 -12.77
C GLY A 368 -19.06 -6.65 -12.64
N PHE A 369 -18.17 -5.74 -12.24
CA PHE A 369 -18.45 -4.30 -12.21
C PHE A 369 -17.34 -3.53 -12.92
N HIS A 370 -17.73 -2.75 -13.94
CA HIS A 370 -16.85 -1.91 -14.72
C HIS A 370 -17.14 -0.44 -14.41
N ILE A 371 -16.10 0.31 -14.01
CA ILE A 371 -16.20 1.70 -13.56
C ILE A 371 -15.07 2.59 -14.11
N ALA A 372 -14.34 2.13 -15.13
CA ALA A 372 -13.16 2.80 -15.65
C ALA A 372 -13.48 4.22 -16.18
N GLY A 373 -12.55 5.17 -16.03
CA GLY A 373 -12.79 6.57 -16.43
C GLY A 373 -13.68 7.36 -15.46
N ASN A 374 -13.78 6.92 -14.21
CA ASN A 374 -14.26 7.66 -13.05
C ASN A 374 -13.13 7.60 -11.96
N PRO A 375 -13.13 8.42 -10.89
CA PRO A 375 -12.04 8.50 -9.90
C PRO A 375 -12.09 7.36 -8.86
N CYS A 376 -12.15 6.12 -9.35
CA CYS A 376 -12.27 4.90 -8.57
C CYS A 376 -11.94 3.66 -9.42
N PHE A 377 -11.79 2.51 -8.77
CA PHE A 377 -11.58 1.21 -9.43
C PHE A 377 -12.16 0.07 -8.61
N VAL A 378 -12.22 -1.13 -9.18
CA VAL A 378 -12.67 -2.34 -8.48
C VAL A 378 -11.46 -3.19 -8.11
N ASP A 379 -11.32 -3.55 -6.84
CA ASP A 379 -10.25 -4.43 -6.36
C ASP A 379 -10.52 -5.91 -6.70
N SER A 380 -9.56 -6.78 -6.35
CA SER A 380 -9.66 -8.24 -6.50
C SER A 380 -10.84 -8.86 -5.75
N LYS A 381 -11.22 -8.28 -4.60
CA LYS A 381 -12.35 -8.67 -3.75
C LYS A 381 -13.69 -8.17 -4.30
N GLY A 382 -13.67 -7.33 -5.33
CA GLY A 382 -14.85 -6.73 -5.93
C GLY A 382 -15.34 -5.44 -5.24
N PHE A 383 -14.63 -4.92 -4.23
CA PHE A 383 -14.95 -3.63 -3.62
C PHE A 383 -14.62 -2.47 -4.57
N LEU A 384 -15.45 -1.44 -4.51
CA LEU A 384 -15.15 -0.16 -5.15
C LEU A 384 -14.15 0.58 -4.25
N VAL A 385 -12.98 0.90 -4.78
CA VAL A 385 -11.93 1.67 -4.11
C VAL A 385 -11.86 3.04 -4.77
N ILE A 386 -11.91 4.10 -3.97
CA ILE A 386 -11.82 5.49 -4.42
C ILE A 386 -10.36 5.83 -4.68
N ASP A 387 -10.09 6.51 -5.79
CA ASP A 387 -8.73 6.81 -6.26
C ASP A 387 -8.74 8.21 -6.91
N PRO A 388 -8.47 9.28 -6.13
CA PRO A 388 -8.61 10.66 -6.61
C PRO A 388 -7.52 11.06 -7.61
N ASP A 389 -6.35 10.41 -7.56
CA ASP A 389 -5.22 10.67 -8.45
C ASP A 389 -5.37 9.97 -9.82
N ARG A 390 -6.31 9.03 -9.92
CA ARG A 390 -6.64 8.31 -11.16
C ARG A 390 -7.25 9.25 -12.20
N LYS A 391 -6.41 9.75 -13.09
CA LYS A 391 -6.85 10.57 -14.23
C LYS A 391 -7.88 9.81 -15.08
N PRO A 392 -9.11 10.33 -15.26
CA PRO A 392 -10.14 9.69 -16.08
C PRO A 392 -9.75 9.50 -17.56
N GLU A 393 -8.73 10.24 -18.03
CA GLU A 393 -8.34 10.35 -19.44
C GLU A 393 -7.30 9.32 -19.91
N GLU A 394 -6.64 8.57 -19.02
CA GLU A 394 -5.57 7.61 -19.40
C GLU A 394 -6.12 6.27 -19.98
N GLY A 395 -7.43 6.20 -20.25
CA GLY A 395 -8.13 5.00 -20.75
C GLY A 395 -8.01 4.75 -22.26
N HIS A 396 -6.89 4.15 -22.70
CA HIS A 396 -6.79 3.61 -24.06
C HIS A 396 -7.55 2.27 -24.21
N PHE A 397 -8.63 2.31 -25.01
CA PHE A 397 -9.46 1.20 -25.51
C PHE A 397 -10.37 0.48 -24.49
N PHE A 398 -11.69 0.66 -24.68
CA PHE A 398 -12.76 0.10 -23.86
C PHE A 398 -13.18 -1.31 -24.32
N LYS A 399 -13.14 -2.31 -23.42
CA LYS A 399 -13.73 -3.64 -23.63
C LYS A 399 -15.19 -3.62 -23.15
N ARG A 400 -16.13 -3.44 -24.09
CA ARG A 400 -17.58 -3.60 -23.83
C ARG A 400 -17.88 -4.93 -23.18
N ILE A 401 -18.67 -4.91 -22.11
CA ILE A 401 -19.20 -6.12 -21.47
C ILE A 401 -20.21 -6.85 -22.39
N ILE A 402 -20.85 -6.09 -23.28
CA ILE A 402 -21.77 -6.56 -24.30
C ILE A 402 -21.22 -6.21 -25.70
N GLY A 403 -20.59 -7.18 -26.38
CA GLY A 403 -20.13 -6.99 -27.76
C GLY A 403 -19.03 -7.96 -28.23
N PRO A 404 -18.45 -7.72 -29.42
CA PRO A 404 -17.23 -8.42 -29.87
C PRO A 404 -16.05 -8.03 -28.99
N GLN A 405 -15.42 -9.01 -28.31
CA GLN A 405 -14.20 -8.76 -27.56
C GLN A 405 -13.02 -8.53 -28.52
N GLN A 406 -12.34 -7.40 -28.41
CA GLN A 406 -11.01 -7.23 -28.99
C GLN A 406 -9.96 -7.67 -27.95
N HIS A 407 -8.95 -8.42 -28.39
CA HIS A 407 -7.89 -8.89 -27.50
C HIS A 407 -6.98 -7.74 -27.07
N MET A 408 -6.98 -7.41 -25.78
CA MET A 408 -5.87 -6.69 -25.13
C MET A 408 -5.05 -7.67 -24.30
N LYS A 409 -3.73 -7.43 -24.24
CA LYS A 409 -2.78 -8.33 -23.57
C LYS A 409 -2.38 -7.88 -22.15
N THR A 410 -2.82 -6.72 -21.67
CA THR A 410 -2.08 -5.99 -20.61
C THR A 410 -2.92 -5.28 -19.53
N SER A 411 -4.24 -5.18 -19.64
CA SER A 411 -5.07 -4.45 -18.64
C SER A 411 -5.89 -5.42 -17.80
N LYS A 412 -5.65 -5.44 -16.47
CA LYS A 412 -6.50 -6.11 -15.49
C LYS A 412 -7.57 -5.12 -15.00
N THR A 413 -8.81 -5.56 -15.02
CA THR A 413 -10.01 -4.82 -14.59
C THR A 413 -10.65 -5.40 -13.32
N ASN A 414 -10.17 -6.56 -12.84
CA ASN A 414 -10.71 -7.35 -11.74
C ASN A 414 -12.18 -7.74 -11.90
N CYS A 415 -12.72 -7.66 -13.12
CA CYS A 415 -14.07 -8.11 -13.41
C CYS A 415 -14.09 -9.64 -13.54
N TRP A 416 -14.61 -10.32 -12.52
CA TRP A 416 -14.59 -11.79 -12.43
C TRP A 416 -15.20 -12.48 -13.68
N ILE A 417 -16.28 -11.90 -14.24
CA ILE A 417 -16.91 -12.39 -15.48
C ILE A 417 -16.04 -12.16 -16.73
N CYS A 418 -15.53 -10.94 -16.94
CA CYS A 418 -14.80 -10.56 -18.16
C CYS A 418 -13.43 -11.21 -18.31
N GLU A 419 -12.83 -11.58 -17.18
CA GLU A 419 -11.53 -12.25 -17.06
C GLU A 419 -11.68 -13.75 -16.77
N GLY A 420 -12.91 -14.24 -16.60
CA GLY A 420 -13.23 -15.66 -16.43
C GLY A 420 -12.75 -16.26 -15.11
N TRP A 421 -12.68 -15.46 -14.05
CA TRP A 421 -12.20 -15.87 -12.73
C TRP A 421 -12.88 -17.17 -12.26
N LYS A 422 -12.15 -17.91 -11.45
CA LYS A 422 -12.48 -19.25 -10.98
C LYS A 422 -12.47 -19.29 -9.47
N GLU A 423 -13.28 -20.15 -8.91
CA GLU A 423 -13.34 -20.35 -7.47
C GLU A 423 -12.36 -21.46 -7.07
N VAL A 424 -11.63 -21.22 -5.98
CA VAL A 424 -10.61 -22.12 -5.43
C VAL A 424 -10.77 -22.11 -3.91
N THR A 425 -10.85 -23.30 -3.30
CA THR A 425 -10.75 -23.46 -1.85
C THR A 425 -9.29 -23.76 -1.49
N PHE A 426 -8.63 -22.78 -0.89
CA PHE A 426 -7.29 -22.94 -0.35
C PHE A 426 -7.37 -23.69 0.97
N ILE A 427 -6.65 -24.81 1.07
CA ILE A 427 -6.64 -25.69 2.24
C ILE A 427 -5.21 -25.77 2.79
N TRP A 428 -5.06 -25.65 4.10
CA TRP A 428 -3.80 -25.88 4.79
C TRP A 428 -4.03 -26.75 6.03
N LYS A 429 -3.36 -27.91 6.09
CA LYS A 429 -3.47 -28.86 7.20
C LYS A 429 -2.27 -28.66 8.11
N MET A 430 -2.49 -28.11 9.29
CA MET A 430 -1.42 -27.83 10.24
C MET A 430 -1.98 -27.82 11.65
N LYS A 431 -1.29 -28.47 12.58
CA LYS A 431 -1.67 -28.49 13.99
C LYS A 431 -0.83 -27.49 14.77
N PHE A 432 -1.49 -26.43 15.23
CA PHE A 432 -0.91 -25.43 16.12
C PHE A 432 -1.18 -25.80 17.58
N ALA A 433 -0.31 -25.35 18.50
CA ALA A 433 -0.40 -25.76 19.90
C ALA A 433 -1.59 -25.12 20.64
N ASN A 434 -1.98 -23.89 20.26
CA ASN A 434 -2.94 -23.09 21.03
C ASN A 434 -4.18 -22.60 20.24
N GLY A 435 -4.43 -23.14 19.03
CA GLY A 435 -5.56 -22.69 18.19
C GLY A 435 -5.28 -21.40 17.41
N ASP A 436 -4.02 -21.19 17.05
CA ASP A 436 -3.48 -19.94 16.50
C ASP A 436 -4.11 -19.56 15.14
N PRO A 437 -4.24 -18.26 14.81
CA PRO A 437 -4.83 -17.83 13.56
C PRO A 437 -3.91 -18.11 12.37
N ALA A 438 -4.48 -18.66 11.30
CA ALA A 438 -3.82 -18.83 10.02
C ALA A 438 -4.38 -17.85 8.98
N PHE A 439 -3.50 -17.30 8.14
CA PHE A 439 -3.87 -16.36 7.09
C PHE A 439 -3.41 -16.84 5.72
N LEU A 440 -4.23 -16.60 4.70
CA LEU A 440 -3.88 -16.77 3.29
C LEU A 440 -3.41 -15.43 2.73
N HIS A 441 -2.33 -15.45 1.93
CA HIS A 441 -1.79 -14.28 1.25
C HIS A 441 -1.77 -14.52 -0.26
N LEU A 442 -2.67 -13.88 -1.02
CA LEU A 442 -2.78 -14.04 -2.48
C LEU A 442 -2.12 -12.91 -3.25
N GLU A 443 -1.43 -13.22 -4.35
CA GLU A 443 -0.81 -12.24 -5.26
C GLU A 443 -1.81 -11.23 -5.82
N CYS A 444 -3.05 -11.64 -6.11
CA CYS A 444 -4.10 -10.74 -6.59
C CYS A 444 -4.59 -9.74 -5.53
N ASP A 445 -4.37 -10.03 -4.25
CA ASP A 445 -4.73 -9.19 -3.10
C ASP A 445 -3.49 -8.45 -2.54
N ASN A 446 -2.45 -8.26 -3.35
CA ASN A 446 -1.14 -7.70 -2.97
C ASN A 446 -0.51 -8.38 -1.73
N TYR A 447 -0.78 -9.68 -1.56
CA TYR A 447 -0.34 -10.49 -0.42
C TYR A 447 -0.78 -9.97 0.97
N GLN A 448 -1.82 -9.15 1.05
CA GLN A 448 -2.40 -8.79 2.34
C GLN A 448 -3.08 -10.01 2.99
N PRO A 449 -2.99 -10.18 4.33
CA PRO A 449 -3.50 -11.36 5.02
C PRO A 449 -5.02 -11.45 4.98
N GLU A 450 -5.54 -12.65 4.77
CA GLU A 450 -6.97 -12.95 4.90
C GLU A 450 -7.16 -14.18 5.80
N LEU A 451 -7.88 -13.98 6.92
CA LEU A 451 -8.06 -15.00 7.95
C LEU A 451 -8.76 -16.26 7.40
N MET A 452 -8.21 -17.42 7.71
CA MET A 452 -8.75 -18.72 7.31
C MET A 452 -9.63 -19.33 8.42
N ILE A 453 -10.65 -20.10 8.03
CA ILE A 453 -11.53 -20.81 8.97
C ILE A 453 -10.86 -22.13 9.37
N CYS A 454 -10.73 -22.40 10.66
CA CYS A 454 -10.21 -23.67 11.16
C CYS A 454 -11.33 -24.68 11.44
N GLU A 455 -11.22 -25.88 10.85
CA GLU A 455 -12.07 -27.03 11.13
C GLU A 455 -11.19 -28.27 11.29
N ASN A 456 -11.10 -28.86 12.50
CA ASN A 456 -10.34 -30.08 12.79
C ASN A 456 -8.87 -30.05 12.26
N ASP A 457 -8.05 -29.12 12.78
CA ASP A 457 -6.65 -28.89 12.37
C ASP A 457 -6.46 -28.62 10.84
N THR A 458 -7.55 -28.24 10.15
CA THR A 458 -7.57 -27.90 8.72
C THR A 458 -8.10 -26.49 8.51
N PHE A 459 -7.24 -25.59 8.05
CA PHE A 459 -7.58 -24.21 7.71
C PHE A 459 -8.06 -24.13 6.27
N LYS A 460 -9.18 -23.43 6.04
CA LYS A 460 -9.81 -23.29 4.72
C LYS A 460 -10.20 -21.85 4.43
N LEU A 461 -10.07 -21.44 3.18
CA LEU A 461 -10.65 -20.20 2.66
C LEU A 461 -10.99 -20.34 1.17
N THR A 462 -12.26 -20.13 0.81
CA THR A 462 -12.74 -20.15 -0.57
C THR A 462 -12.68 -18.74 -1.17
N ARG A 463 -12.02 -18.60 -2.32
CA ARG A 463 -11.77 -17.31 -3.00
C ARG A 463 -12.04 -17.43 -4.48
N ALA A 464 -12.54 -16.35 -5.10
CA ALA A 464 -12.45 -16.18 -6.54
C ALA A 464 -11.04 -15.67 -6.90
N VAL A 465 -10.40 -16.26 -7.90
CA VAL A 465 -9.06 -15.91 -8.37
C VAL A 465 -9.01 -15.79 -9.91
N PRO A 466 -8.12 -14.96 -10.47
CA PRO A 466 -7.97 -14.83 -11.92
C PRO A 466 -7.49 -16.13 -12.58
N GLN A 467 -7.78 -16.30 -13.87
CA GLN A 467 -7.22 -17.40 -14.66
C GLN A 467 -5.71 -17.24 -14.88
N GLY A 468 -5.04 -18.37 -15.12
CA GLY A 468 -3.60 -18.45 -15.29
C GLY A 468 -2.93 -19.03 -14.05
N GLN A 469 -1.70 -18.59 -13.77
CA GLN A 469 -0.97 -18.93 -12.54
C GLN A 469 -1.27 -17.88 -11.47
N ILE A 470 -1.53 -18.34 -10.24
CA ILE A 470 -1.64 -17.51 -9.04
C ILE A 470 -0.54 -17.91 -8.05
N LYS A 471 0.14 -16.92 -7.46
CA LYS A 471 1.11 -17.12 -6.37
C LYS A 471 0.47 -16.82 -5.02
N PHE A 472 0.84 -17.59 -4.01
CA PHE A 472 0.36 -17.40 -2.64
C PHE A 472 1.30 -17.97 -1.59
N PHE A 473 1.05 -17.66 -0.33
CA PHE A 473 1.67 -18.30 0.83
C PHE A 473 0.70 -18.25 2.02
N PHE A 474 1.05 -18.92 3.10
CA PHE A 474 0.29 -18.92 4.35
C PHE A 474 1.11 -18.24 5.46
N SER A 475 0.46 -17.79 6.52
CA SER A 475 1.16 -17.40 7.75
C SER A 475 0.42 -17.82 9.01
N HIS A 476 1.19 -17.99 10.10
CA HIS A 476 0.68 -18.11 11.47
C HIS A 476 1.53 -17.20 12.36
N PHE A 477 0.94 -16.48 13.33
CA PHE A 477 1.67 -15.56 14.23
C PHE A 477 2.76 -14.72 13.55
N SER A 478 2.45 -14.10 12.40
CA SER A 478 3.41 -13.31 11.60
C SER A 478 4.58 -14.06 10.93
N GLU A 479 4.70 -15.38 11.09
CA GLU A 479 5.65 -16.23 10.37
C GLU A 479 5.03 -16.70 9.05
N ALA A 480 5.65 -16.34 7.92
CA ALA A 480 5.19 -16.70 6.59
C ALA A 480 5.84 -18.00 6.09
N THR A 481 5.04 -18.87 5.46
CA THR A 481 5.43 -20.24 5.10
C THR A 481 4.66 -20.76 3.88
N VAL A 482 5.13 -21.88 3.33
CA VAL A 482 4.54 -22.56 2.17
C VAL A 482 4.16 -23.99 2.54
N SER A 483 2.98 -24.44 2.10
CA SER A 483 2.55 -25.83 2.31
C SER A 483 3.20 -26.77 1.29
N GLN A 484 3.51 -27.99 1.71
CA GLN A 484 4.03 -29.06 0.86
C GLN A 484 2.95 -29.67 -0.07
N ASP A 485 1.67 -29.38 0.19
CA ASP A 485 0.53 -29.87 -0.62
C ASP A 485 0.41 -29.18 -2.01
N TYR A 486 1.22 -28.16 -2.28
CA TYR A 486 1.17 -27.37 -3.53
C TYR A 486 2.55 -27.20 -4.16
N ASN A 487 2.58 -27.08 -5.49
CA ASN A 487 3.78 -26.73 -6.25
C ASN A 487 4.35 -25.39 -5.77
N THR A 488 5.68 -25.27 -5.71
CA THR A 488 6.37 -24.04 -5.29
C THR A 488 7.16 -23.38 -6.42
N GLU A 489 7.31 -22.06 -6.34
CA GLU A 489 8.20 -21.27 -7.21
C GLU A 489 9.13 -20.40 -6.34
N THR A 490 10.41 -20.36 -6.70
CA THR A 490 11.45 -19.56 -6.03
C THR A 490 11.78 -18.33 -6.86
N LEU A 491 11.67 -17.14 -6.28
CA LEU A 491 12.07 -15.88 -6.91
C LEU A 491 13.59 -15.68 -6.85
N LYS A 492 14.15 -14.96 -7.83
CA LYS A 492 15.59 -14.61 -7.86
C LYS A 492 15.98 -13.59 -6.80
N PHE A 493 15.03 -12.76 -6.38
CA PHE A 493 15.20 -11.73 -5.35
C PHE A 493 14.04 -11.86 -4.36
N PRO A 494 14.26 -11.58 -3.07
CA PRO A 494 13.17 -11.55 -2.10
C PRO A 494 12.12 -10.50 -2.47
N TYR A 495 10.85 -10.86 -2.31
CA TYR A 495 9.73 -9.93 -2.32
C TYR A 495 9.49 -9.45 -0.89
N GLU A 496 9.52 -8.14 -0.68
CA GLU A 496 9.33 -7.50 0.62
C GLU A 496 7.96 -6.81 0.63
N LEU A 497 7.18 -7.03 1.70
CA LEU A 497 5.89 -6.37 1.89
C LEU A 497 5.60 -6.07 3.36
N GLU A 498 4.77 -5.06 3.60
CA GLU A 498 4.16 -4.81 4.90
C GLU A 498 2.78 -5.49 4.94
N ALA A 499 2.64 -6.54 5.74
CA ALA A 499 1.39 -7.26 5.94
C ALA A 499 0.65 -6.69 7.15
N ASN A 500 -0.52 -6.09 6.94
CA ASN A 500 -1.34 -5.52 8.00
C ASN A 500 -2.39 -6.55 8.45
N TYR A 501 -2.24 -7.09 9.67
CA TYR A 501 -3.09 -8.16 10.18
C TYR A 501 -4.35 -7.65 10.92
N TRP A 502 -4.25 -7.36 12.22
CA TRP A 502 -5.35 -6.87 13.06
C TRP A 502 -4.92 -5.62 13.82
N GLU A 503 -5.83 -4.69 14.10
CA GLU A 503 -5.58 -3.48 14.92
C GLU A 503 -4.36 -2.62 14.51
N GLY A 504 -3.94 -2.67 13.24
CA GLY A 504 -2.74 -1.97 12.77
C GLY A 504 -1.43 -2.70 13.09
N PHE A 505 -1.48 -3.97 13.48
CA PHE A 505 -0.32 -4.85 13.61
C PHE A 505 0.25 -5.15 12.23
N VAL A 506 1.21 -4.32 11.82
CA VAL A 506 1.95 -4.42 10.56
C VAL A 506 3.23 -5.21 10.77
N VAL A 507 3.48 -6.19 9.90
CA VAL A 507 4.67 -7.05 9.92
C VAL A 507 5.41 -6.90 8.59
N PRO A 508 6.71 -6.57 8.59
CA PRO A 508 7.54 -6.66 7.41
C PRO A 508 7.85 -8.14 7.09
N LEU A 509 7.29 -8.65 6.00
CA LEU A 509 7.54 -10.01 5.50
C LEU A 509 8.50 -9.98 4.31
N LYS A 510 9.39 -10.98 4.25
CA LYS A 510 10.40 -11.12 3.20
C LYS A 510 10.37 -12.53 2.62
N MET A 511 9.77 -12.67 1.43
CA MET A 511 9.44 -13.96 0.82
C MET A 511 10.30 -14.26 -0.41
N VAL A 512 10.89 -15.46 -0.45
CA VAL A 512 11.67 -15.95 -1.61
C VAL A 512 10.98 -17.12 -2.30
N ILE A 513 10.15 -17.89 -1.59
CA ILE A 513 9.46 -19.07 -2.09
C ILE A 513 7.95 -18.88 -1.92
N PHE A 514 7.17 -19.24 -2.93
CA PHE A 514 5.71 -19.11 -2.96
C PHE A 514 5.08 -20.45 -3.34
N ASN A 515 3.90 -20.77 -2.80
CA ASN A 515 3.03 -21.77 -3.39
C ASN A 515 2.40 -21.23 -4.68
N THR A 516 2.05 -22.15 -5.58
CA THR A 516 1.51 -21.84 -6.91
C THR A 516 0.38 -22.80 -7.27
N LEU A 517 -0.63 -22.26 -7.94
CA LEU A 517 -1.67 -23.01 -8.64
C LEU A 517 -1.84 -22.43 -10.04
N ASN A 518 -2.13 -23.25 -11.04
CA ASN A 518 -2.36 -22.81 -12.40
C ASN A 518 -3.66 -23.40 -12.97
N SER A 519 -4.57 -22.55 -13.45
CA SER A 519 -5.90 -22.98 -13.90
C SER A 519 -5.92 -23.88 -15.15
N GLU A 520 -4.84 -23.94 -15.91
CA GLU A 520 -4.70 -24.83 -17.08
C GLU A 520 -3.99 -26.16 -16.72
N LYS A 521 -3.02 -26.13 -15.80
CA LYS A 521 -2.22 -27.30 -15.39
C LYS A 521 -2.85 -28.09 -14.24
N ASP A 522 -3.53 -27.40 -13.33
CA ASP A 522 -4.06 -27.94 -12.08
C ASP A 522 -5.60 -27.78 -12.00
N PRO A 523 -6.38 -28.13 -13.07
CA PRO A 523 -7.81 -27.81 -13.17
C PRO A 523 -8.68 -28.43 -12.06
N GLN A 524 -8.19 -29.44 -11.35
CA GLN A 524 -8.87 -30.08 -10.22
C GLN A 524 -9.11 -29.14 -9.02
N TYR A 525 -8.35 -28.05 -8.89
CA TYR A 525 -8.54 -27.07 -7.80
C TYR A 525 -9.50 -25.93 -8.15
N PHE A 526 -9.97 -25.84 -9.41
CA PHE A 526 -10.70 -24.67 -9.93
C PHE A 526 -12.15 -25.02 -10.32
N SER A 527 -13.12 -24.51 -9.56
CA SER A 527 -14.56 -24.62 -9.87
C SER A 527 -15.06 -23.41 -10.68
N GLN A 528 -16.31 -23.51 -11.18
CA GLN A 528 -17.06 -22.30 -11.56
C GLN A 528 -17.45 -21.57 -10.28
N ILE A 529 -17.41 -20.23 -10.28
CA ILE A 529 -17.83 -19.42 -9.14
C ILE A 529 -19.27 -19.77 -8.76
N SER A 530 -19.47 -20.20 -7.52
CA SER A 530 -20.74 -20.72 -7.01
C SER A 530 -21.00 -20.32 -5.55
N GLU A 531 -19.99 -20.37 -4.69
CA GLU A 531 -20.03 -19.99 -3.28
C GLU A 531 -19.33 -18.65 -3.03
N ALA A 532 -18.22 -18.39 -3.73
CA ALA A 532 -17.43 -17.18 -3.63
C ALA A 532 -18.23 -15.96 -4.11
N LYS A 533 -18.33 -14.95 -3.25
CA LYS A 533 -19.06 -13.71 -3.53
C LYS A 533 -18.13 -12.49 -3.44
N PRO A 534 -18.31 -11.49 -4.30
CA PRO A 534 -17.60 -10.23 -4.19
C PRO A 534 -18.07 -9.46 -2.96
N ARG A 535 -17.21 -8.57 -2.46
CA ARG A 535 -17.49 -7.62 -1.37
C ARG A 535 -17.82 -8.26 -0.01
N ILE A 536 -17.44 -9.53 0.19
CA ILE A 536 -17.37 -10.09 1.54
C ILE A 536 -16.26 -9.35 2.30
N LYS A 537 -16.62 -8.73 3.44
CA LYS A 537 -15.64 -8.14 4.35
C LYS A 537 -14.82 -9.28 4.97
N SER A 538 -13.49 -9.21 4.85
CA SER A 538 -12.60 -10.22 5.41
C SER A 538 -12.78 -10.28 6.94
N MET A 539 -12.73 -11.50 7.49
CA MET A 539 -12.86 -11.70 8.94
C MET A 539 -11.65 -11.09 9.65
N VAL A 540 -11.91 -10.35 10.73
CA VAL A 540 -10.87 -9.80 11.60
C VAL A 540 -10.58 -10.81 12.69
N TYR A 541 -9.30 -11.18 12.85
CA TYR A 541 -8.88 -11.91 14.04
C TYR A 541 -8.86 -10.95 15.22
N ILE A 542 -9.63 -11.27 16.25
CA ILE A 542 -9.55 -10.62 17.56
C ILE A 542 -8.71 -11.56 18.42
N PRO A 543 -7.50 -11.16 18.85
CA PRO A 543 -6.73 -11.97 19.79
C PRO A 543 -7.54 -12.23 21.06
N PRO A 544 -7.47 -13.43 21.66
CA PRO A 544 -8.03 -13.63 22.99
C PRO A 544 -7.36 -12.66 23.96
N GLU A 545 -8.16 -12.11 24.90
CA GLU A 545 -7.63 -11.34 26.02
C GLU A 545 -6.75 -12.26 26.88
N GLU A 546 -5.45 -12.28 26.62
CA GLU A 546 -4.50 -12.84 27.58
C GLU A 546 -4.40 -11.88 28.76
N ASP A 547 -4.85 -12.32 29.93
CA ASP A 547 -4.58 -11.65 31.21
C ASP A 547 -3.06 -11.63 31.44
N LEU A 548 -2.43 -10.57 30.96
CA LEU A 548 -0.99 -10.34 31.02
C LEU A 548 -0.70 -9.34 32.14
N GLU A 549 -0.10 -9.83 33.22
CA GLU A 549 0.39 -8.97 34.28
C GLU A 549 1.74 -8.34 33.86
N ARG A 550 1.80 -7.01 33.85
CA ARG A 550 3.04 -6.27 33.60
C ARG A 550 4.02 -6.52 34.74
N ILE A 551 5.24 -6.93 34.42
CA ILE A 551 6.33 -7.11 35.38
C ILE A 551 6.82 -5.70 35.78
N PRO A 552 6.74 -5.29 37.06
CA PRO A 552 7.22 -3.98 37.47
C PRO A 552 8.74 -3.91 37.36
N TRP A 553 9.26 -3.05 36.47
CA TRP A 553 10.69 -2.85 36.31
C TRP A 553 11.34 -2.27 37.58
N SER A 554 12.52 -2.78 37.93
CA SER A 554 13.35 -2.25 39.00
C SER A 554 14.81 -2.69 38.84
N ILE A 555 15.74 -1.93 39.43
CA ILE A 555 17.18 -2.22 39.33
C ILE A 555 17.56 -3.66 39.75
N PRO A 556 17.02 -4.26 40.83
CA PRO A 556 17.38 -5.64 41.23
C PRO A 556 17.04 -6.73 40.18
N ILE A 557 16.08 -6.48 39.29
CA ILE A 557 15.70 -7.40 38.19
C ILE A 557 16.23 -6.96 36.82
N SER A 558 17.02 -5.88 36.78
CA SER A 558 17.66 -5.35 35.58
C SER A 558 19.09 -5.90 35.40
N LEU A 559 19.71 -5.64 34.26
CA LEU A 559 21.14 -5.85 34.05
C LEU A 559 22.01 -4.87 34.87
N PHE A 560 21.44 -3.81 35.43
CA PHE A 560 22.12 -2.84 36.28
C PHE A 560 22.23 -3.25 37.76
N LYS A 561 21.70 -4.42 38.15
CA LYS A 561 21.65 -4.89 39.55
C LYS A 561 23.00 -4.90 40.28
N ASP A 562 24.11 -5.07 39.55
CA ASP A 562 25.48 -5.15 40.10
C ASP A 562 26.17 -3.78 40.11
N TYR A 563 25.48 -2.70 39.72
CA TYR A 563 25.99 -1.33 39.73
C TYR A 563 25.92 -0.74 41.15
N ARG A 564 27.07 -0.31 41.70
CA ARG A 564 27.11 0.36 43.00
C ARG A 564 26.85 1.86 42.82
N PHE A 565 25.68 2.28 43.26
CA PHE A 565 25.29 3.69 43.35
C PHE A 565 26.19 4.45 44.33
N ILE A 566 26.32 5.76 44.07
CA ILE A 566 26.94 6.68 45.00
C ILE A 566 25.88 7.03 46.06
N ASP A 567 26.19 6.72 47.32
CA ASP A 567 25.38 7.12 48.47
C ASP A 567 26.19 8.04 49.39
N GLN A 568 25.53 8.63 50.39
CA GLN A 568 26.17 9.56 51.32
C GLN A 568 27.29 8.91 52.14
N THR A 569 27.21 7.59 52.38
CA THR A 569 28.24 6.82 53.08
C THR A 569 29.51 6.76 52.23
N LEU A 570 29.41 6.35 50.97
CA LEU A 570 30.53 6.25 50.05
C LEU A 570 31.15 7.63 49.77
N LEU A 571 30.34 8.68 49.63
CA LEU A 571 30.86 10.06 49.52
C LEU A 571 31.63 10.49 50.77
N THR A 572 31.14 10.14 51.95
CA THR A 572 31.83 10.41 53.22
C THR A 572 33.14 9.63 53.34
N ASP A 573 33.16 8.34 52.98
CA ASP A 573 34.39 7.53 52.94
C ASP A 573 35.44 8.11 51.98
N CYS A 574 35.00 8.59 50.82
CA CYS A 574 35.86 9.26 49.84
C CYS A 574 36.40 10.59 50.38
N PHE A 575 35.56 11.41 51.00
CA PHE A 575 35.97 12.69 51.59
C PHE A 575 36.94 12.49 52.75
N GLU A 576 36.69 11.55 53.65
CA GLU A 576 37.58 11.25 54.76
C GLU A 576 38.92 10.71 54.28
N PHE A 577 38.94 9.83 53.27
CA PHE A 577 40.19 9.38 52.64
C PHE A 577 40.99 10.57 52.07
N ASP A 578 40.34 11.42 51.27
CA ASP A 578 40.99 12.56 50.63
C ASP A 578 41.46 13.61 51.64
N TRP A 579 40.63 13.96 52.62
CA TRP A 579 40.96 14.92 53.67
C TRP A 579 42.18 14.46 54.50
N ASN A 580 42.22 13.18 54.89
CA ASN A 580 43.29 12.64 55.74
C ASN A 580 44.64 12.50 55.02
N ILE A 581 44.64 12.42 53.67
CA ILE A 581 45.86 12.43 52.84
C ILE A 581 46.25 13.87 52.45
N SER A 582 45.28 14.78 52.35
CA SER A 582 45.54 16.20 52.05
C SER A 582 46.40 16.88 53.13
N ARG A 583 47.15 17.90 52.71
CA ARG A 583 47.97 18.75 53.60
C ARG A 583 47.20 19.99 54.08
N LEU A 584 45.86 19.99 53.97
CA LEU A 584 45.00 21.09 54.44
C LEU A 584 45.08 21.30 55.96
N SER A 585 45.28 20.22 56.72
CA SER A 585 45.57 20.26 58.16
C SER A 585 46.84 21.09 58.51
N ASN A 586 47.84 21.08 57.63
CA ASN A 586 49.07 21.87 57.81
C ASN A 586 48.90 23.33 57.38
N LEU A 587 47.98 23.60 56.44
CA LEU A 587 47.65 24.94 55.96
C LEU A 587 46.77 25.69 56.98
N ILE A 588 45.76 25.01 57.56
CA ILE A 588 44.76 25.59 58.45
C ILE A 588 45.20 25.41 59.91
N LYS A 589 46.06 26.32 60.41
CA LYS A 589 46.67 26.23 61.75
C LYS A 589 45.72 26.37 62.94
N ILE A 590 44.48 26.84 62.73
CA ILE A 590 43.51 27.08 63.81
C ILE A 590 42.53 25.90 63.86
N PRO A 591 42.52 25.07 64.92
CA PRO A 591 41.71 23.85 64.96
C PRO A 591 40.20 24.07 64.74
N LEU A 592 39.65 25.18 65.25
CA LEU A 592 38.24 25.53 65.03
C LEU A 592 37.93 25.79 63.54
N GLN A 593 38.80 26.55 62.85
CA GLN A 593 38.65 26.79 61.41
C GLN A 593 38.88 25.51 60.60
N GLN A 594 39.78 24.63 61.06
CA GLN A 594 40.02 23.33 60.43
C GLN A 594 38.74 22.47 60.45
N SER A 595 38.07 22.35 61.60
CA SER A 595 36.80 21.62 61.70
C SER A 595 35.69 22.26 60.85
N GLN A 596 35.56 23.59 60.88
CA GLN A 596 34.52 24.30 60.12
C GLN A 596 34.73 24.26 58.60
N ILE A 597 35.98 24.24 58.13
CA ILE A 597 36.30 24.02 56.71
C ILE A 597 36.06 22.56 56.33
N LYS A 598 36.41 21.60 57.19
CA LYS A 598 36.15 20.18 56.95
C LYS A 598 34.65 19.92 56.77
N GLU A 599 33.82 20.44 57.66
CA GLU A 599 32.36 20.35 57.61
C GLU A 599 31.80 20.97 56.32
N PHE A 600 32.23 22.18 55.97
CA PHE A 600 31.80 22.87 54.75
C PHE A 600 32.22 22.16 53.44
N LEU A 601 33.43 21.60 53.39
CA LEU A 601 33.88 20.84 52.21
C LEU A 601 33.19 19.48 52.11
N HIS A 602 32.83 18.85 53.25
CA HIS A 602 32.02 17.63 53.28
C HIS A 602 30.62 17.87 52.73
N GLU A 603 29.95 18.95 53.17
CA GLU A 603 28.62 19.38 52.69
C GLU A 603 28.57 19.57 51.16
N HIS A 604 29.68 20.01 50.56
CA HIS A 604 29.77 20.26 49.12
C HIS A 604 30.60 19.21 48.34
N TYR A 605 30.98 18.12 49.00
CA TYR A 605 31.93 17.15 48.42
C TYR A 605 31.40 16.47 47.16
N GLU A 606 30.09 16.23 47.05
CA GLU A 606 29.47 15.68 45.84
C GLU A 606 29.75 16.54 44.60
N SER A 607 29.61 17.86 44.72
CA SER A 607 29.91 18.81 43.63
C SER A 607 31.40 18.82 43.26
N ILE A 608 32.29 18.70 44.26
CA ILE A 608 33.74 18.57 44.05
C ILE A 608 34.06 17.26 43.34
N TYR A 609 33.45 16.14 43.76
CA TYR A 609 33.65 14.82 43.20
C TYR A 609 33.23 14.74 41.72
N TYR A 610 32.02 15.18 41.36
CA TYR A 610 31.58 15.13 39.96
C TYR A 610 32.38 16.06 39.04
N THR A 611 32.78 17.22 39.56
CA THR A 611 33.69 18.15 38.86
C THR A 611 35.05 17.48 38.62
N TYR A 612 35.66 16.90 39.67
CA TYR A 612 36.91 16.14 39.53
C TYR A 612 36.77 15.00 38.53
N LYS A 613 35.72 14.18 38.64
CA LYS A 613 35.47 13.02 37.79
C LYS A 613 35.41 13.39 36.32
N THR A 614 34.78 14.51 35.99
CA THR A 614 34.69 15.01 34.61
C THR A 614 36.01 15.63 34.16
N LEU A 615 36.62 16.53 34.95
CA LEU A 615 37.87 17.22 34.56
C LEU A 615 39.06 16.25 34.42
N SER A 616 39.17 15.25 35.31
CA SER A 616 40.23 14.23 35.27
C SER A 616 40.12 13.30 34.05
N SER A 617 38.93 13.19 33.47
CA SER A 617 38.69 12.42 32.24
C SER A 617 39.20 13.14 30.98
N LEU A 618 39.41 14.46 31.02
CA LEU A 618 39.88 15.25 29.87
C LEU A 618 41.39 15.11 29.60
N GLY A 619 42.13 14.45 30.50
CA GLY A 619 43.59 14.29 30.41
C GLY A 619 44.09 13.17 29.50
N GLY A 620 43.23 12.23 29.07
CA GLY A 620 43.60 11.10 28.19
C GLY A 620 44.57 10.06 28.78
N SER A 621 44.85 10.13 30.08
CA SER A 621 45.73 9.23 30.84
C SER A 621 44.96 7.99 31.32
N GLU A 622 45.61 6.82 31.40
CA GLU A 622 45.03 5.62 32.06
C GLU A 622 44.75 5.88 33.56
N ILE A 623 45.56 6.73 34.22
CA ILE A 623 45.34 7.18 35.60
C ILE A 623 44.62 8.53 35.55
N PHE A 624 43.40 8.58 36.10
CA PHE A 624 42.58 9.78 36.12
C PHE A 624 43.25 10.88 36.94
N SER A 625 43.50 12.03 36.31
CA SER A 625 44.07 13.22 36.95
C SER A 625 43.79 14.47 36.13
N ILE A 626 43.65 15.62 36.79
CA ILE A 626 43.41 16.91 36.13
C ILE A 626 44.76 17.50 35.70
N GLY A 627 44.91 17.86 34.43
CA GLY A 627 46.08 18.58 33.93
C GLY A 627 46.01 20.10 34.17
N SER A 628 47.15 20.79 34.22
CA SER A 628 47.24 22.22 34.57
C SER A 628 46.40 23.14 33.67
N ASN A 629 46.38 22.85 32.36
CA ASN A 629 45.55 23.57 31.40
C ASN A 629 44.05 23.37 31.70
N VAL A 630 43.62 22.14 31.98
CA VAL A 630 42.22 21.79 32.30
C VAL A 630 41.76 22.49 33.58
N LEU A 631 42.61 22.55 34.61
CA LEU A 631 42.35 23.32 35.81
C LEU A 631 42.21 24.82 35.50
N THR A 632 43.10 25.38 34.67
CA THR A 632 43.08 26.79 34.30
C THR A 632 41.81 27.14 33.51
N ASP A 633 41.39 26.29 32.57
CA ASP A 633 40.14 26.45 31.82
C ASP A 633 38.91 26.39 32.75
N PHE A 634 38.89 25.50 33.75
CA PHE A 634 37.84 25.43 34.77
C PHE A 634 37.80 26.69 35.66
N LEU A 635 38.94 27.16 36.15
CA LEU A 635 39.01 28.38 36.96
C LEU A 635 38.60 29.63 36.17
N ASN A 636 38.88 29.65 34.87
CA ASN A 636 38.43 30.70 33.95
C ASN A 636 36.90 30.67 33.75
N GLU A 637 36.30 29.48 33.58
CA GLU A 637 34.84 29.28 33.55
C GLU A 637 34.16 29.77 34.84
N CYS A 638 34.76 29.45 36.00
CA CYS A 638 34.34 29.97 37.30
C CYS A 638 34.60 31.48 37.50
N LYS A 639 35.21 32.17 36.53
CA LYS A 639 35.57 33.61 36.61
C LYS A 639 36.48 33.93 37.80
N LEU A 640 37.40 33.02 38.11
CA LEU A 640 38.39 33.14 39.18
C LEU A 640 39.77 33.61 38.69
N ILE A 641 39.92 33.86 37.38
CA ILE A 641 41.12 34.44 36.77
C ILE A 641 40.82 35.89 36.37
N ASP A 642 41.60 36.83 36.91
CA ASP A 642 41.51 38.27 36.69
C ASP A 642 42.83 38.96 37.11
N ASP A 643 42.88 40.29 37.11
CA ASP A 643 44.07 41.07 37.50
C ASP A 643 44.50 40.85 38.97
N LEU A 644 43.66 40.22 39.81
CA LEU A 644 43.93 39.92 41.22
C LEU A 644 44.55 38.53 41.43
N PHE A 645 44.28 37.58 40.52
CA PHE A 645 44.77 36.20 40.60
C PHE A 645 45.03 35.65 39.20
N GLY A 646 46.31 35.59 38.81
CA GLY A 646 46.73 35.26 37.46
C GLY A 646 47.20 33.81 37.28
N PRO A 647 47.54 33.41 36.03
CA PRO A 647 48.11 32.09 35.73
C PRO A 647 49.40 31.77 36.50
N SER A 648 50.19 32.79 36.87
CA SER A 648 51.37 32.64 37.73
C SER A 648 51.01 32.15 39.13
N ASP A 649 49.93 32.66 39.72
CA ASP A 649 49.47 32.25 41.05
C ASP A 649 48.88 30.84 41.02
N ILE A 650 48.15 30.49 39.95
CA ILE A 650 47.73 29.10 39.70
C ILE A 650 48.96 28.18 39.69
N GLY A 651 50.03 28.55 38.97
CA GLY A 651 51.28 27.78 38.92
C GLY A 651 51.98 27.61 40.29
N VAL A 652 51.96 28.63 41.15
CA VAL A 652 52.49 28.51 42.53
C VAL A 652 51.65 27.56 43.37
N ASN A 653 50.32 27.66 43.33
CA ASN A 653 49.42 26.78 44.07
C ASN A 653 49.47 25.34 43.55
N TRP A 654 49.61 25.15 42.23
CA TRP A 654 49.82 23.86 41.58
C TRP A 654 51.08 23.16 42.07
N ASN A 655 52.23 23.85 42.05
CA ASN A 655 53.50 23.32 42.54
C ASN A 655 53.50 23.07 44.07
N ALA A 656 52.63 23.75 44.83
CA ALA A 656 52.44 23.47 46.24
C ALA A 656 51.62 22.18 46.49
N CYS A 657 50.63 21.89 45.63
CA CYS A 657 49.80 20.68 45.68
C CYS A 657 50.51 19.42 45.17
N ILE A 658 51.22 19.49 44.05
CA ILE A 658 51.90 18.32 43.49
C ILE A 658 53.14 17.99 44.30
N THR A 659 53.10 16.87 45.02
CA THR A 659 54.18 16.38 45.89
C THR A 659 54.94 15.20 45.26
N PRO A 660 56.20 14.95 45.66
CA PRO A 660 56.89 13.70 45.32
C PRO A 660 56.10 12.49 45.83
N LYS A 661 55.97 11.45 44.99
CA LYS A 661 55.14 10.27 45.28
C LYS A 661 55.52 9.60 46.60
N GLU A 662 54.57 9.41 47.50
CA GLU A 662 54.78 8.58 48.68
C GLU A 662 54.93 7.10 48.30
N LYS A 663 55.66 6.34 49.12
CA LYS A 663 55.99 4.94 48.85
C LYS A 663 54.74 4.07 48.91
N GLY A 664 54.15 3.80 47.75
CA GLY A 664 52.96 2.96 47.59
C GLY A 664 51.87 3.58 46.72
N GLN A 665 51.91 4.90 46.46
CA GLN A 665 50.96 5.61 45.60
C GLN A 665 51.23 5.33 44.11
N ILE A 666 51.00 4.09 43.67
CA ILE A 666 51.25 3.65 42.29
C ILE A 666 50.31 4.36 41.31
N TYR A 667 49.10 4.71 41.76
CA TYR A 667 48.07 5.39 40.95
C TYR A 667 48.04 6.92 41.17
N ASN A 668 49.13 7.52 41.67
CA ASN A 668 49.37 8.97 41.52
C ASN A 668 50.36 9.18 40.35
N PRO A 669 50.02 9.91 39.27
CA PRO A 669 50.92 10.11 38.15
C PRO A 669 52.05 11.10 38.49
N GLY A 670 51.84 12.04 39.42
CA GLY A 670 52.83 12.99 39.93
C GLY A 670 53.03 14.24 39.05
N ASN A 671 52.23 14.42 38.00
CA ASN A 671 52.27 15.56 37.09
C ASN A 671 50.86 16.11 36.74
N GLY A 672 49.83 15.64 37.43
CA GLY A 672 48.44 16.10 37.34
C GLY A 672 47.74 15.80 38.66
N LEU A 673 46.69 16.58 38.98
CA LEU A 673 46.02 16.51 40.28
C LEU A 673 45.11 15.29 40.36
N VAL A 674 45.37 14.41 41.32
CA VAL A 674 44.42 13.38 41.78
C VAL A 674 43.38 13.98 42.74
N ARG A 675 42.36 13.23 43.12
CA ARG A 675 41.13 13.74 43.78
C ARG A 675 41.39 14.60 45.03
N TYR A 676 42.25 14.13 45.95
CA TYR A 676 42.60 14.89 47.15
C TYR A 676 43.42 16.16 46.84
N GLU A 677 44.22 16.16 45.77
CA GLU A 677 45.03 17.32 45.36
C GLU A 677 44.15 18.39 44.69
N PHE A 678 43.06 17.97 44.03
CA PHE A 678 42.02 18.89 43.55
C PHE A 678 41.23 19.49 44.72
N LEU A 679 40.85 18.70 45.73
CA LEU A 679 40.27 19.23 46.97
C LEU A 679 41.21 20.25 47.64
N GLU A 680 42.51 19.91 47.74
CA GLU A 680 43.52 20.77 48.35
C GLU A 680 43.75 22.09 47.58
N ILE A 681 43.83 22.04 46.24
CA ILE A 681 44.14 23.23 45.44
C ILE A 681 43.04 24.28 45.51
N LEU A 682 41.77 23.88 45.60
CA LEU A 682 40.65 24.83 45.69
C LEU A 682 40.74 25.66 46.98
N VAL A 683 41.06 25.05 48.12
CA VAL A 683 41.24 25.77 49.40
C VAL A 683 42.48 26.65 49.37
N ARG A 684 43.57 26.19 48.73
CA ARG A 684 44.79 26.99 48.54
C ARG A 684 44.52 28.24 47.68
N ILE A 685 43.83 28.08 46.55
CA ILE A 685 43.43 29.20 45.68
C ILE A 685 42.56 30.19 46.46
N ALA A 686 41.60 29.72 47.28
CA ALA A 686 40.79 30.61 48.11
C ALA A 686 41.64 31.43 49.11
N TYR A 687 42.58 30.78 49.80
CA TYR A 687 43.53 31.46 50.69
C TYR A 687 44.38 32.51 49.96
N ASP A 688 44.94 32.13 48.81
CA ASP A 688 45.89 32.93 48.05
C ASP A 688 45.20 34.12 47.34
N ARG A 689 43.98 33.92 46.84
CA ARG A 689 43.16 34.95 46.19
C ARG A 689 42.55 35.95 47.18
N TYR A 690 42.06 35.50 48.34
CA TYR A 690 41.28 36.34 49.25
C TYR A 690 41.96 36.68 50.58
N VAL A 691 42.78 35.80 51.18
CA VAL A 691 43.46 36.10 52.46
C VAL A 691 44.78 36.81 52.24
N ARG A 692 45.63 36.33 51.32
CA ARG A 692 46.91 36.98 50.98
C ARG A 692 46.72 38.43 50.50
N ASN A 693 45.65 38.65 49.73
CA ASN A 693 45.25 39.97 49.23
C ASN A 693 44.40 40.80 50.21
N LYS A 694 44.21 40.34 51.46
CA LYS A 694 43.51 41.04 52.55
C LYS A 694 42.02 41.37 52.30
N ILE A 695 41.35 40.57 51.46
CA ILE A 695 39.91 40.71 51.17
C ILE A 695 39.07 39.99 52.23
N CYS A 696 39.52 38.82 52.68
CA CYS A 696 38.90 38.04 53.76
C CYS A 696 39.84 37.98 54.97
N GLY A 697 39.30 38.09 56.18
CA GLY A 697 40.08 38.08 57.42
C GLY A 697 40.63 36.71 57.83
N ASN A 698 40.09 35.62 57.26
CA ASN A 698 40.53 34.25 57.53
C ASN A 698 40.23 33.31 56.34
N ILE A 699 40.78 32.10 56.40
CA ILE A 699 40.68 31.08 55.36
C ILE A 699 39.29 30.43 55.25
N LEU A 700 38.49 30.40 56.31
CA LEU A 700 37.13 29.88 56.27
C LEU A 700 36.21 30.79 55.43
N ASP A 701 36.24 32.10 55.70
CA ASP A 701 35.46 33.09 54.94
C ASP A 701 35.89 33.13 53.47
N ALA A 702 37.20 33.05 53.21
CA ALA A 702 37.75 32.96 51.86
C ALA A 702 37.25 31.71 51.10
N THR A 703 37.28 30.54 51.75
CA THR A 703 36.82 29.28 51.17
C THR A 703 35.32 29.33 50.89
N ARG A 704 34.51 29.73 51.88
CA ARG A 704 33.06 29.88 51.71
C ARG A 704 32.70 30.85 50.60
N LYS A 705 33.35 32.02 50.55
CA LYS A 705 33.14 33.01 49.49
C LYS A 705 33.44 32.45 48.11
N MET A 706 34.60 31.82 47.91
CA MET A 706 34.98 31.28 46.61
C MET A 706 34.04 30.15 46.15
N PHE A 707 33.65 29.27 47.08
CA PHE A 707 32.77 28.15 46.77
C PHE A 707 31.35 28.60 46.44
N LEU A 708 30.73 29.43 47.27
CA LEU A 708 29.32 29.83 47.11
C LEU A 708 29.12 30.81 45.96
N ASP A 709 30.01 31.80 45.79
CA ASP A 709 29.85 32.84 44.77
C ASP A 709 30.24 32.36 43.35
N TYR A 710 31.20 31.42 43.23
CA TYR A 710 31.86 31.10 41.95
C TYR A 710 31.92 29.61 41.60
N LEU A 711 32.36 28.73 42.51
CA LEU A 711 32.54 27.31 42.18
C LEU A 711 31.21 26.56 42.09
N ILE A 712 30.41 26.53 43.15
CA ILE A 712 29.20 25.69 43.26
C ILE A 712 28.18 25.97 42.14
N PRO A 713 27.93 27.23 41.70
CA PRO A 713 27.06 27.50 40.55
C PRO A 713 27.52 26.82 39.25
N ILE A 714 28.83 26.61 39.07
CA ILE A 714 29.43 26.00 37.89
C ILE A 714 29.62 24.49 38.08
N MET A 715 30.06 24.05 39.27
CA MET A 715 30.26 22.62 39.61
C MET A 715 28.99 21.79 39.44
N LYS A 716 27.81 22.37 39.69
CA LYS A 716 26.52 21.70 39.44
C LYS A 716 26.31 21.27 37.98
N ASN A 717 26.94 21.94 37.02
CA ASN A 717 26.86 21.56 35.60
C ASN A 717 27.69 20.30 35.28
N TYR A 718 28.52 19.81 36.21
CA TYR A 718 29.32 18.59 36.02
C TYR A 718 28.64 17.33 36.59
N ASP A 719 27.43 17.43 37.14
CA ASP A 719 26.72 16.30 37.73
C ASP A 719 26.28 15.26 36.68
N THR A 720 27.13 14.26 36.48
CA THR A 720 26.89 13.14 35.57
C THR A 720 25.80 12.16 36.05
N SER A 721 25.30 12.31 37.27
CA SER A 721 24.17 11.51 37.79
C SER A 721 22.86 11.87 37.08
N ILE A 722 22.71 13.11 36.62
CA ILE A 722 21.52 13.59 35.90
C ILE A 722 21.27 12.74 34.65
N TRP A 723 22.28 12.60 33.78
CA TRP A 723 22.19 11.73 32.59
C TRP A 723 22.00 10.26 32.97
N ARG A 724 22.72 9.77 33.98
CA ARG A 724 22.67 8.36 34.40
C ARG A 724 21.26 7.98 34.90
N ASN A 725 20.66 8.81 35.74
CA ASN A 725 19.37 8.56 36.36
C ASN A 725 18.18 8.96 35.46
N GLY A 726 18.37 9.93 34.55
CA GLY A 726 17.33 10.41 33.64
C GLY A 726 17.22 9.64 32.32
N GLU A 727 18.35 9.26 31.71
CA GLU A 727 18.38 8.72 30.34
C GLU A 727 18.83 7.25 30.27
N TYR A 728 19.78 6.84 31.12
CA TYR A 728 20.41 5.51 31.05
C TYR A 728 19.74 4.43 31.92
N LEU A 729 19.46 4.74 33.19
CA LEU A 729 18.88 3.78 34.16
C LEU A 729 17.36 3.71 34.05
N CYS A 730 16.87 3.39 32.86
CA CYS A 730 15.45 3.23 32.58
C CYS A 730 15.13 1.82 32.05
N GLU A 731 13.84 1.47 32.10
CA GLU A 731 13.30 0.20 31.62
C GLU A 731 13.65 -0.05 30.13
N ASP A 732 13.53 0.97 29.28
CA ASP A 732 13.78 0.84 27.84
C ASP A 732 15.23 0.42 27.52
N VAL A 733 16.24 1.00 28.19
CA VAL A 733 17.65 0.66 27.97
C VAL A 733 17.96 -0.74 28.51
N ASP A 734 17.40 -1.12 29.66
CA ASP A 734 17.52 -2.48 30.20
C ASP A 734 16.86 -3.52 29.28
N LEU A 735 15.71 -3.22 28.69
CA LEU A 735 15.04 -4.09 27.72
C LEU A 735 15.91 -4.32 26.47
N VAL A 736 16.48 -3.26 25.88
CA VAL A 736 17.40 -3.40 24.74
C VAL A 736 18.63 -4.22 25.15
N PHE A 737 19.30 -3.90 26.26
CA PHE A 737 20.45 -4.68 26.72
C PHE A 737 20.11 -6.14 27.04
N LYS A 738 18.91 -6.45 27.54
CA LYS A 738 18.42 -7.83 27.75
C LYS A 738 18.21 -8.55 26.43
N ALA A 739 17.59 -7.89 25.46
CA ALA A 739 17.30 -8.47 24.15
C ALA A 739 18.58 -8.77 23.34
N TYR A 740 19.59 -7.90 23.44
CA TYR A 740 20.89 -8.08 22.77
C TYR A 740 21.99 -8.67 23.69
N LYS A 741 21.64 -9.18 24.88
CA LYS A 741 22.61 -9.62 25.90
C LYS A 741 23.64 -10.62 25.38
N ILE A 742 23.23 -11.55 24.51
CA ILE A 742 24.11 -12.57 23.94
C ILE A 742 25.24 -11.98 23.07
N ILE A 743 24.99 -10.85 22.39
CA ILE A 743 26.01 -10.11 21.63
C ILE A 743 26.94 -9.38 22.60
N LEU A 744 26.37 -8.65 23.56
CA LEU A 744 27.12 -7.88 24.56
C LEU A 744 28.06 -8.77 25.41
N ASP A 745 27.58 -9.95 25.83
CA ASP A 745 28.38 -10.95 26.54
C ASP A 745 29.58 -11.43 25.71
N GLN A 746 29.37 -11.73 24.42
CA GLN A 746 30.43 -12.20 23.51
C GLN A 746 31.44 -11.09 23.19
N VAL A 747 30.96 -9.86 22.98
CA VAL A 747 31.81 -8.68 22.75
C VAL A 747 32.66 -8.40 23.99
N TYR A 748 32.06 -8.27 25.18
CA TYR A 748 32.82 -8.05 26.41
C TYR A 748 33.85 -9.16 26.64
N LYS A 749 33.46 -10.43 26.48
CA LYS A 749 34.37 -11.59 26.60
C LYS A 749 35.52 -11.59 25.58
N LYS A 750 35.30 -11.03 24.37
CA LYS A 750 36.32 -10.95 23.31
C LYS A 750 37.37 -9.88 23.58
N TYR A 751 36.95 -8.72 24.10
CA TYR A 751 37.85 -7.57 24.27
C TYR A 751 38.44 -7.44 25.69
N SER A 752 37.87 -8.06 26.71
CA SER A 752 38.38 -7.99 28.10
C SER A 752 39.36 -9.13 28.44
N GLY A 753 40.27 -8.85 29.37
CA GLY A 753 41.09 -9.86 30.04
C GLY A 753 42.59 -9.86 29.73
N LYS A 754 43.10 -9.08 28.77
CA LYS A 754 44.53 -9.01 28.41
C LYS A 754 45.43 -8.71 29.64
N LYS A 755 44.96 -7.85 30.55
CA LYS A 755 45.66 -7.44 31.79
C LYS A 755 45.14 -8.17 33.06
N THR A 756 44.24 -9.15 32.93
CA THR A 756 43.69 -9.91 34.07
C THR A 756 44.59 -11.10 34.44
N LEU A 757 44.96 -11.23 35.72
CA LEU A 757 45.75 -12.38 36.22
C LEU A 757 44.86 -13.63 36.39
N PRO A 758 45.41 -14.85 36.23
CA PRO A 758 44.68 -16.09 36.48
C PRO A 758 43.99 -16.11 37.86
N GLY A 759 42.70 -16.43 37.88
CA GLY A 759 41.89 -16.45 39.11
C GLY A 759 41.31 -15.08 39.54
N GLN A 760 41.65 -13.97 38.89
CA GLN A 760 40.98 -12.69 39.10
C GLN A 760 39.70 -12.57 38.26
N LYS A 761 38.77 -11.71 38.70
CA LYS A 761 37.56 -11.38 37.90
C LYS A 761 37.98 -10.63 36.65
N VAL A 762 37.50 -11.07 35.49
CA VAL A 762 37.81 -10.45 34.19
C VAL A 762 37.30 -9.02 34.13
N PHE A 763 38.20 -8.10 33.82
CA PHE A 763 37.93 -6.67 33.62
C PHE A 763 38.43 -6.22 32.24
N MET A 764 37.89 -5.09 31.77
CA MET A 764 38.35 -4.38 30.59
C MET A 764 39.17 -3.14 31.02
N CYS A 765 40.31 -2.89 30.39
CA CYS A 765 41.07 -1.64 30.56
C CYS A 765 40.77 -0.64 29.44
N MET A 766 41.24 0.60 29.60
CA MET A 766 41.02 1.69 28.62
C MET A 766 41.47 1.31 27.20
N GLU A 767 42.64 0.68 27.07
CA GLU A 767 43.19 0.19 25.80
C GLU A 767 42.27 -0.82 25.10
N GLU A 768 41.72 -1.77 25.86
CA GLU A 768 40.77 -2.77 25.36
C GLU A 768 39.42 -2.17 24.96
N PHE A 769 38.94 -1.16 25.70
CA PHE A 769 37.71 -0.45 25.36
C PHE A 769 37.86 0.40 24.10
N ARG A 770 39.01 1.07 23.92
CA ARG A 770 39.36 1.78 22.66
C ARG A 770 39.40 0.82 21.46
N ASP A 771 40.05 -0.34 21.60
CA ASP A 771 40.08 -1.37 20.56
C ASP A 771 38.67 -1.86 20.19
N PHE A 772 37.82 -2.11 21.20
CA PHE A 772 36.41 -2.44 21.00
C PHE A 772 35.67 -1.35 20.22
N CYS A 773 35.74 -0.09 20.64
CA CYS A 773 35.01 1.01 20.02
C CYS A 773 35.44 1.25 18.56
N ARG A 774 36.73 1.06 18.25
CA ARG A 774 37.26 1.15 16.88
C ARG A 774 36.75 0.02 16.00
N ASP A 775 36.85 -1.23 16.46
CA ASP A 775 36.37 -2.40 15.72
C ASP A 775 34.84 -2.36 15.52
N ALA A 776 34.10 -1.86 16.51
CA ALA A 776 32.66 -1.65 16.46
C ALA A 776 32.22 -0.47 15.57
N LYS A 777 33.17 0.30 15.02
CA LYS A 777 32.94 1.51 14.20
C LYS A 777 32.19 2.63 14.95
N LEU A 778 32.39 2.70 16.26
CA LEU A 778 31.87 3.78 17.11
C LEU A 778 32.82 4.99 17.07
N GLU A 779 34.12 4.76 16.87
CA GLU A 779 35.12 5.82 16.61
C GLU A 779 34.86 6.47 15.24
N ASN A 780 34.50 7.76 15.22
CA ASN A 780 34.15 8.53 14.02
C ASN A 780 34.42 10.05 14.20
N GLU A 781 34.07 10.88 13.22
CA GLU A 781 34.30 12.35 13.26
C GLU A 781 33.63 13.08 14.43
N ARG A 782 32.58 12.50 15.04
CA ARG A 782 31.85 13.04 16.20
C ARG A 782 32.29 12.42 17.53
N CYS A 783 32.73 11.17 17.50
CA CYS A 783 33.16 10.41 18.67
C CYS A 783 34.60 9.94 18.43
N THR A 784 35.56 10.75 18.85
CA THR A 784 36.99 10.44 18.74
C THR A 784 37.46 9.62 19.95
N ALA A 785 38.74 9.25 19.97
CA ALA A 785 39.37 8.66 21.15
C ALA A 785 39.14 9.46 22.45
N ARG A 786 38.97 10.79 22.39
CA ARG A 786 38.68 11.63 23.58
C ARG A 786 37.30 11.36 24.17
N GLU A 787 36.28 11.26 23.32
CA GLU A 787 34.90 10.97 23.76
C GLU A 787 34.81 9.53 24.28
N ILE A 788 35.58 8.60 23.71
CA ILE A 788 35.71 7.21 24.19
C ILE A 788 36.37 7.15 25.58
N ASP A 789 37.48 7.88 25.78
CA ASP A 789 38.16 7.97 27.08
C ASP A 789 37.25 8.57 28.15
N LEU A 790 36.52 9.63 27.79
CA LEU A 790 35.57 10.29 28.67
C LEU A 790 34.41 9.37 29.03
N ALA A 791 33.84 8.65 28.06
CA ALA A 791 32.79 7.67 28.30
C ALA A 791 33.24 6.54 29.23
N PHE A 792 34.44 5.98 29.03
CA PHE A 792 35.05 5.01 29.94
C PHE A 792 35.16 5.59 31.35
N SER A 793 35.80 6.75 31.47
CA SER A 793 36.15 7.38 32.75
C SER A 793 34.91 7.77 33.56
N LEU A 794 33.86 8.29 32.91
CA LEU A 794 32.59 8.64 33.55
C LEU A 794 31.77 7.42 34.00
N ALA A 795 31.89 6.28 33.32
CA ALA A 795 31.21 5.05 33.68
C ALA A 795 31.85 4.32 34.87
N MET A 796 33.15 4.50 35.11
CA MET A 796 33.85 3.85 36.23
C MET A 796 33.28 4.25 37.60
N MET A 797 32.83 3.27 38.38
CA MET A 797 32.22 3.47 39.70
C MET A 797 33.18 4.13 40.69
N CYS A 798 32.66 5.05 41.50
CA CYS A 798 33.37 5.73 42.59
C CYS A 798 34.08 4.74 43.53
N GLN A 799 35.34 5.01 43.89
CA GLN A 799 36.11 4.25 44.88
C GLN A 799 36.65 5.20 45.95
N ALA A 800 36.60 4.82 47.23
CA ALA A 800 37.20 5.62 48.30
C ALA A 800 38.72 5.79 48.10
N ASP A 801 39.40 4.72 47.71
CA ASP A 801 40.85 4.68 47.51
C ASP A 801 41.20 4.53 46.02
N GLU A 802 41.58 5.65 45.42
CA GLU A 802 42.06 5.75 44.03
C GLU A 802 43.60 5.75 43.92
N LEU A 803 44.35 5.73 45.04
CA LEU A 803 45.82 5.91 45.03
C LEU A 803 46.60 4.60 45.16
N TYR A 804 46.05 3.65 45.92
CA TYR A 804 46.70 2.38 46.27
C TYR A 804 46.00 1.18 45.60
N LYS A 805 44.73 1.32 45.17
CA LYS A 805 43.91 0.24 44.60
C LYS A 805 43.54 0.49 43.13
N LYS A 806 43.77 -0.52 42.28
CA LYS A 806 43.49 -0.52 40.84
C LYS A 806 42.02 -0.54 40.42
N ARG A 807 41.05 -0.78 41.33
CA ARG A 807 39.63 -0.98 40.95
C ARG A 807 39.05 0.17 40.12
N HIS A 808 39.51 1.41 40.33
CA HIS A 808 39.03 2.58 39.58
C HIS A 808 39.40 2.57 38.08
N ILE A 809 40.37 1.74 37.64
CA ILE A 809 40.75 1.54 36.23
C ILE A 809 40.37 0.14 35.67
N GLU A 810 39.76 -0.72 36.49
CA GLU A 810 39.34 -2.08 36.10
C GLU A 810 37.83 -2.10 35.79
N MET A 811 37.46 -1.85 34.53
CA MET A 811 36.04 -1.79 34.11
C MET A 811 35.39 -3.17 34.19
N SER A 812 34.29 -3.25 34.93
CA SER A 812 33.42 -4.43 34.99
C SER A 812 32.32 -4.38 33.92
N TYR A 813 31.61 -5.50 33.73
CA TYR A 813 30.56 -5.63 32.72
C TYR A 813 29.48 -4.53 32.79
N VAL A 814 29.03 -4.13 33.99
CA VAL A 814 28.00 -3.09 34.14
C VAL A 814 28.52 -1.67 33.88
N GLU A 815 29.81 -1.42 34.10
CA GLU A 815 30.47 -0.16 33.73
C GLU A 815 30.72 -0.13 32.21
N PHE A 816 31.02 -1.27 31.59
CA PHE A 816 31.10 -1.41 30.14
C PHE A 816 29.76 -1.10 29.47
N LEU A 817 28.62 -1.56 30.01
CA LEU A 817 27.30 -1.22 29.48
C LEU A 817 27.05 0.30 29.50
N GLU A 818 27.44 0.99 30.57
CA GLU A 818 27.28 2.45 30.66
C GLU A 818 28.27 3.18 29.72
N ALA A 819 29.53 2.76 29.68
CA ALA A 819 30.53 3.34 28.78
C ALA A 819 30.12 3.16 27.31
N PHE A 820 29.62 1.98 26.94
CA PHE A 820 29.07 1.71 25.61
C PHE A 820 27.86 2.60 25.31
N ALA A 821 26.91 2.77 26.24
CA ALA A 821 25.78 3.68 26.07
C ALA A 821 26.22 5.15 25.85
N ARG A 822 27.21 5.62 26.62
CA ARG A 822 27.81 6.96 26.48
C ARG A 822 28.51 7.14 25.12
N VAL A 823 29.29 6.15 24.67
CA VAL A 823 29.93 6.16 23.34
C VAL A 823 28.88 6.13 22.23
N CYS A 824 27.84 5.28 22.33
CA CYS A 824 26.74 5.24 21.37
C CYS A 824 26.09 6.62 21.22
N ALA A 825 25.70 7.24 22.33
CA ALA A 825 25.14 8.60 22.34
C ALA A 825 26.07 9.61 21.62
N ALA A 826 27.39 9.57 21.88
CA ALA A 826 28.36 10.46 21.25
C ALA A 826 28.56 10.20 19.74
N SER A 827 28.49 8.93 19.32
CA SER A 827 28.64 8.53 17.92
C SER A 827 27.41 8.83 17.05
N GLY A 828 26.25 9.11 17.68
CA GLY A 828 24.93 9.12 17.05
C GLY A 828 24.63 10.30 16.12
N ASN A 829 23.67 10.08 15.20
CA ASN A 829 23.22 11.05 14.20
C ASN A 829 22.20 12.09 14.73
N VAL A 830 22.47 12.70 15.89
CA VAL A 830 21.70 13.87 16.34
C VAL A 830 21.99 15.07 15.41
N ARG A 831 20.94 15.79 14.99
CA ARG A 831 21.06 17.04 14.23
C ARG A 831 21.27 18.24 15.17
N ARG A 832 22.46 18.85 15.17
CA ARG A 832 22.66 20.27 15.54
C ARG A 832 23.74 20.92 14.65
N TYR A 833 23.57 22.22 14.39
CA TYR A 833 24.48 23.14 13.68
C TYR A 833 24.38 24.50 14.42
N PRO A 834 25.41 25.37 14.41
CA PRO A 834 26.81 25.10 14.75
C PRO A 834 27.47 26.22 15.63
N LYS A 835 28.77 26.04 15.94
CA LYS A 835 29.78 27.03 16.41
C LYS A 835 29.80 27.43 17.89
N ASN A 836 30.58 26.67 18.67
CA ASN A 836 31.94 27.06 19.06
C ASN A 836 32.75 25.80 19.46
N GLU A 837 34.08 25.85 19.40
CA GLU A 837 34.95 24.65 19.57
C GLU A 837 35.35 24.34 21.02
N LYS A 838 34.97 25.17 22.00
CA LYS A 838 35.43 25.03 23.40
C LYS A 838 34.38 24.49 24.38
N ASP A 839 33.09 24.58 24.06
CA ASP A 839 32.00 24.23 25.00
C ASP A 839 31.42 22.80 24.75
N GLN A 840 31.82 22.16 23.65
CA GLN A 840 31.16 20.97 23.10
C GLN A 840 31.08 19.79 24.07
N ILE A 841 32.14 19.53 24.84
CA ILE A 841 32.22 18.36 25.73
C ILE A 841 31.23 18.47 26.90
N LYS A 842 30.96 19.68 27.39
CA LYS A 842 30.00 19.89 28.50
C LYS A 842 28.56 19.92 28.01
N GLU A 843 28.29 20.67 26.95
CA GLU A 843 26.94 20.73 26.39
C GLU A 843 26.44 19.35 25.93
N PHE A 844 27.34 18.45 25.51
CA PHE A 844 27.01 17.10 25.14
C PHE A 844 26.39 16.27 26.29
N TYR A 845 26.94 16.35 27.52
CA TYR A 845 26.43 15.59 28.66
C TYR A 845 25.37 16.34 29.50
N VAL A 846 25.28 17.67 29.37
CA VAL A 846 24.36 18.52 30.15
C VAL A 846 23.08 18.87 29.38
N ASN A 847 23.15 19.06 28.06
CA ASN A 847 22.04 19.55 27.22
C ASN A 847 21.53 18.50 26.20
N ALA A 848 21.59 17.23 26.59
CA ALA A 848 21.06 16.09 25.83
C ALA A 848 19.51 16.08 25.83
N SER A 849 18.89 17.01 25.11
CA SER A 849 17.45 16.98 24.86
C SER A 849 17.12 16.36 23.50
N VAL A 850 16.26 15.34 23.55
CA VAL A 850 15.55 14.67 22.44
C VAL A 850 16.41 13.77 21.53
N SER A 851 16.93 12.68 22.09
CA SER A 851 17.05 11.38 21.41
C SER A 851 17.02 10.26 22.45
N LYS A 852 16.14 9.26 22.32
CA LYS A 852 16.02 8.19 23.31
C LYS A 852 17.26 7.28 23.27
N VAL A 853 18.02 7.22 24.35
CA VAL A 853 19.33 6.50 24.41
C VAL A 853 19.22 5.03 23.97
N HIS A 854 18.12 4.35 24.32
CA HIS A 854 17.90 2.94 23.92
C HIS A 854 17.88 2.73 22.39
N GLN A 855 17.37 3.70 21.61
CA GLN A 855 17.31 3.58 20.15
C GLN A 855 18.71 3.62 19.54
N ILE A 856 19.56 4.52 20.03
CA ILE A 856 20.95 4.67 19.55
C ILE A 856 21.78 3.42 19.91
N ILE A 857 21.50 2.82 21.07
CA ILE A 857 22.09 1.54 21.49
C ILE A 857 21.64 0.41 20.55
N GLU A 858 20.35 0.33 20.23
CA GLU A 858 19.79 -0.69 19.34
C GLU A 858 20.34 -0.58 17.90
N ASP A 859 20.43 0.64 17.36
CA ASP A 859 21.02 0.95 16.04
C ASP A 859 22.49 0.51 15.93
N ALA A 860 23.23 0.44 17.04
CA ALA A 860 24.62 -0.02 17.07
C ALA A 860 24.76 -1.56 17.05
N MET A 861 23.72 -2.31 17.43
CA MET A 861 23.80 -3.77 17.61
C MET A 861 24.19 -4.56 16.36
N PRO A 862 23.76 -4.21 15.13
CA PRO A 862 24.23 -4.88 13.90
C PRO A 862 25.76 -4.81 13.72
N ASN A 863 26.41 -3.70 14.12
CA ASN A 863 27.87 -3.59 14.06
C ASN A 863 28.54 -4.47 15.12
N LEU A 864 27.99 -4.53 16.33
CA LEU A 864 28.49 -5.41 17.39
C LEU A 864 28.34 -6.89 17.02
N LEU A 865 27.23 -7.28 16.39
CA LEU A 865 27.01 -8.65 15.88
C LEU A 865 28.09 -9.07 14.88
N MET A 866 28.62 -8.15 14.05
CA MET A 866 29.72 -8.46 13.14
C MET A 866 31.02 -8.85 13.85
N LEU A 867 31.23 -8.38 15.09
CA LEU A 867 32.40 -8.73 15.92
C LEU A 867 32.31 -10.12 16.56
N CYS A 868 31.13 -10.73 16.57
CA CYS A 868 30.84 -12.04 17.15
C CYS A 868 31.25 -13.22 16.24
N PRO A 869 31.37 -14.44 16.79
CA PRO A 869 31.62 -15.65 16.00
C PRO A 869 30.56 -15.89 14.93
N GLN A 870 30.96 -16.46 13.78
CA GLN A 870 30.08 -16.71 12.63
C GLN A 870 28.81 -17.49 12.99
N SER A 871 28.92 -18.50 13.85
CA SER A 871 27.77 -19.29 14.33
C SER A 871 26.71 -18.48 15.06
N LEU A 872 27.08 -17.39 15.76
CA LEU A 872 26.09 -16.49 16.35
C LEU A 872 25.45 -15.60 15.28
N ARG A 873 26.23 -15.11 14.30
CA ARG A 873 25.73 -14.26 13.21
C ARG A 873 24.70 -14.94 12.32
N GLU A 874 24.82 -16.25 12.14
CA GLU A 874 23.90 -17.05 11.32
C GLU A 874 22.62 -17.47 12.06
N MET A 875 22.64 -17.50 13.40
CA MET A 875 21.50 -17.93 14.23
C MET A 875 20.78 -16.79 14.96
N PHE A 876 21.37 -15.58 15.05
CA PHE A 876 20.78 -14.47 15.80
C PHE A 876 19.56 -13.90 15.08
N VAL A 877 18.40 -14.02 15.73
CA VAL A 877 17.15 -13.37 15.30
C VAL A 877 17.04 -12.03 16.01
N PHE A 878 16.85 -10.96 15.26
CA PHE A 878 16.67 -9.62 15.83
C PHE A 878 15.36 -9.54 16.63
N PRO A 879 15.36 -8.86 17.80
CA PRO A 879 14.17 -8.64 18.60
C PRO A 879 13.02 -8.01 17.83
N THR A 880 11.80 -8.48 18.10
CA THR A 880 10.55 -7.91 17.56
C THR A 880 9.73 -7.28 18.68
N ALA A 881 8.64 -6.57 18.33
CA ALA A 881 7.69 -6.05 19.32
C ALA A 881 7.18 -7.15 20.27
N GLU A 882 6.99 -8.37 19.76
CA GLU A 882 6.59 -9.54 20.55
C GLU A 882 7.71 -10.06 21.47
N THR A 883 8.98 -9.95 21.06
CA THR A 883 10.14 -10.21 21.92
C THR A 883 10.14 -9.29 23.14
N TYR A 884 9.95 -7.99 22.92
CA TYR A 884 9.88 -7.00 24.01
C TYR A 884 8.64 -7.19 24.89
N LYS A 885 7.48 -7.50 24.30
CA LYS A 885 6.25 -7.84 25.04
C LYS A 885 6.46 -9.02 26.00
N LYS A 886 7.11 -10.09 25.56
CA LYS A 886 7.47 -11.26 26.39
C LYS A 886 8.46 -10.96 27.53
N MET A 887 9.18 -9.84 27.47
CA MET A 887 10.06 -9.38 28.56
C MET A 887 9.35 -8.46 29.56
N MET A 888 8.36 -7.67 29.11
CA MET A 888 7.59 -6.76 29.95
C MET A 888 6.39 -7.42 30.66
N TYR A 889 5.88 -8.52 30.14
CA TYR A 889 4.62 -9.13 30.60
C TYR A 889 4.79 -10.63 30.92
N ARG A 890 4.10 -11.08 31.97
CA ARG A 890 3.93 -12.50 32.30
C ARG A 890 2.45 -12.88 32.26
N LYS A 891 2.14 -14.16 32.09
CA LYS A 891 0.78 -14.66 32.30
C LYS A 891 0.36 -14.38 33.74
N SER A 892 -0.79 -13.74 33.92
CA SER A 892 -1.38 -13.48 35.22
C SER A 892 -1.58 -14.80 35.97
N THR A 893 -1.16 -14.84 37.23
CA THR A 893 -1.43 -15.98 38.11
C THR A 893 -2.75 -15.85 38.87
N LYS A 894 -3.59 -14.86 38.52
CA LYS A 894 -4.94 -14.69 39.07
C LYS A 894 -5.94 -15.49 38.24
N SER A 895 -6.10 -16.75 38.61
CA SER A 895 -7.28 -17.57 38.32
C SER A 895 -8.39 -17.28 39.32
#